data_AF-A0A814LZM8-F1
#
_entry.id   AF-A0A814LZM8-F1
#
_cell.length_a   1.000
_cell.length_b   1.000
_cell.length_c   1.000
_cell.angle_alpha   90.00
_cell.angle_beta   90.00
_cell.angle_gamma   90.00
#
_symmetry.space_group_name_H-M   'P 1'
#
loop_
_entity.id
_entity.type
_entity.pdbx_description
1 polymer ?
#
loop_
_entity_poly.entity_id
_entity_poly.type
_entity_poly.pdbx_seq_one_letter_code
_entity_poly.pdbx_strand_id
1 'polypeptide(L)'
;MNFLFSGDDQKKLIFEEIDKLETYSSTDDIPCLYHLKFTAQNLNDKILIKQNDNNEQFGMISQYQLQLSAPTRLRVKNLNHEDKTLRTWYSNSLNTHHFLFSIYFEKAYLCKPPGGPSSFWEQLWQYTYFIIKQNKFDLYDSFLSQFSAAAVNIGKTVNINKFFSQCNDHLSRIKPALNNHNCVINILLRMVGLLTVAKVNFNLNQPKSITFVDTLLKSVIIKSQNVFNEMKESDWSLVKDGCTNVLFCKLQIYSPSASNDTVSFLKQIPNVHQQRQIADALVKKILKLNVKIRQNGWSDIFTMTSADTLTIECLKMTTTFVEFIDIAEKLLQTTIESVKSDVPTTLREILKVSQFTMTLENVLQFLEKVHSSCSNSLRNILENSSDLSSAITNYLRNMNVTSVNQLDHLSKVLIDYYNPHILNQLQVPAYIKDVLTKYTDKRADALWLFYHKWFNCFLCDRHYANTDTDLKMFVDLLDIWLGTIIKQYTIHSKFILSIDSLIQSLLNIEHLGQTQKPNRLEFFIQTSLPLFFPKEISALIEMAEQIAVHVKNQQFMIAYKKKFQLDIAENDTNKLNMKHLSMDSPFFRLLQRIKERPDLKILIDLIEICVNANTIEDLEVYLSTIVRPNINSLVSIILFEDCLKNSRIHYDLLMALADLWTSLEKNGVMAADIRNMRNHSPNERIQFREIWQYVRTIEKKKSEIEELFNNYDQEMTKKMNIKHKIQLCLETYCKQANDFDKYQNLLIKMTQQLEKMPIQSVKIPNELVRFVTIAEQLNTLQMSVTWQNVFKRRKQREKPLKSTVKCCIIENL
;
A
#
# COMPACT_ATOMS: atom_id res chain seq x y z
N MET A 1 -12.67 -64.73 -34.21
CA MET A 1 -13.42 -65.99 -34.35
C MET A 1 -13.75 -66.47 -32.97
N ASN A 2 -15.01 -66.85 -32.73
CA ASN A 2 -15.36 -67.59 -31.53
C ASN A 2 -15.47 -69.06 -31.92
N PHE A 3 -14.75 -69.93 -31.22
CA PHE A 3 -14.85 -71.37 -31.38
C PHE A 3 -15.87 -71.87 -30.35
N LEU A 4 -17.00 -72.37 -30.83
CA LEU A 4 -18.03 -72.97 -29.98
C LEU A 4 -18.12 -74.46 -30.30
N PHE A 5 -18.13 -75.27 -29.25
CA PHE A 5 -18.51 -76.68 -29.35
C PHE A 5 -19.97 -76.80 -28.88
N SER A 6 -20.77 -77.58 -29.61
CA SER A 6 -22.15 -77.88 -29.24
C SER A 6 -22.22 -79.16 -28.41
N GLY A 7 -22.53 -79.03 -27.12
CA GLY A 7 -22.82 -80.10 -26.17
C GLY A 7 -23.28 -79.48 -24.85
N ASP A 8 -24.13 -80.18 -24.08
CA ASP A 8 -24.90 -79.62 -22.95
C ASP A 8 -24.06 -79.14 -21.74
N ASP A 9 -22.75 -79.37 -21.73
CA ASP A 9 -21.83 -78.82 -20.74
C ASP A 9 -20.90 -77.77 -21.37
N GLN A 10 -21.31 -76.49 -21.33
CA GLN A 10 -20.44 -75.36 -21.67
C GLN A 10 -19.35 -75.13 -20.60
N LYS A 11 -18.35 -76.01 -20.54
CA LYS A 11 -17.10 -75.70 -19.83
C LYS A 11 -16.21 -74.84 -20.74
N LYS A 12 -15.75 -73.70 -20.22
CA LYS A 12 -14.76 -72.84 -20.88
C LYS A 12 -13.42 -73.59 -20.99
N LEU A 13 -13.07 -74.02 -22.19
CA LEU A 13 -11.70 -74.43 -22.51
C LEU A 13 -10.80 -73.19 -22.60
N ILE A 14 -9.61 -73.27 -22.01
CA ILE A 14 -8.59 -72.22 -22.07
C ILE A 14 -7.67 -72.56 -23.25
N PHE A 15 -7.58 -71.65 -24.22
CA PHE A 15 -6.67 -71.80 -25.36
C PHE A 15 -5.27 -71.38 -24.93
N GLU A 16 -4.28 -72.24 -25.20
CA GLU A 16 -2.90 -72.02 -24.73
C GLU A 16 -2.07 -71.24 -25.75
N GLU A 17 -2.26 -71.45 -27.07
CA GLU A 17 -1.42 -70.79 -28.08
C GLU A 17 -2.08 -70.73 -29.47
N ILE A 18 -1.87 -69.62 -30.19
CA ILE A 18 -2.19 -69.46 -31.62
C ILE A 18 -0.95 -68.95 -32.33
N ASP A 19 -0.30 -69.81 -33.09
CA ASP A 19 0.87 -69.44 -33.89
C ASP A 19 0.51 -69.34 -35.37
N LYS A 20 1.02 -68.28 -36.00
CA LYS A 20 0.97 -68.09 -37.45
C LYS A 20 2.22 -68.74 -38.04
N LEU A 21 2.06 -69.82 -38.78
CA LEU A 21 3.20 -70.64 -39.19
C LEU A 21 3.91 -70.13 -40.45
N GLU A 22 3.23 -69.49 -41.41
CA GLU A 22 3.87 -68.83 -42.56
C GLU A 22 2.87 -68.04 -43.44
N THR A 23 3.38 -67.17 -44.32
CA THR A 23 2.62 -66.52 -45.42
C THR A 23 3.26 -66.85 -46.75
N TYR A 24 2.49 -67.38 -47.68
CA TYR A 24 2.91 -67.53 -49.07
C TYR A 24 2.28 -66.43 -49.92
N SER A 25 3.08 -65.77 -50.75
CA SER A 25 2.58 -64.79 -51.71
C SER A 25 2.22 -65.48 -53.03
N SER A 26 0.93 -65.57 -53.34
CA SER A 26 0.48 -65.54 -54.73
C SER A 26 -0.38 -64.30 -54.95
N THR A 27 -0.54 -63.94 -56.21
CA THR A 27 -0.75 -62.54 -56.63
C THR A 27 -2.11 -61.93 -56.28
N ASP A 28 -3.10 -62.69 -55.82
CA ASP A 28 -4.44 -62.13 -55.57
C ASP A 28 -5.09 -62.51 -54.22
N ASP A 29 -4.53 -63.45 -53.46
CA ASP A 29 -4.99 -63.79 -52.10
C ASP A 29 -3.79 -64.14 -51.20
N ILE A 30 -3.78 -63.65 -49.95
CA ILE A 30 -2.74 -64.03 -48.97
C ILE A 30 -3.31 -65.13 -48.06
N PRO A 31 -3.01 -66.42 -48.29
CA PRO A 31 -3.34 -67.45 -47.34
C PRO A 31 -2.46 -67.29 -46.10
N CYS A 32 -3.10 -67.14 -44.94
CA CYS A 32 -2.42 -67.28 -43.65
C CYS A 32 -2.76 -68.63 -43.04
N LEU A 33 -1.74 -69.43 -42.76
CA LEU A 33 -1.87 -70.72 -42.10
C LEU A 33 -1.80 -70.52 -40.58
N TYR A 34 -2.86 -70.90 -39.87
CA TYR A 34 -2.90 -70.84 -38.41
C TYR A 34 -2.88 -72.23 -37.82
N HIS A 35 -2.09 -72.38 -36.77
CA HIS A 35 -2.03 -73.58 -35.95
C HIS A 35 -2.64 -73.29 -34.59
N LEU A 36 -3.60 -74.13 -34.19
CA LEU A 36 -4.30 -73.99 -32.92
C LEU A 36 -4.07 -75.24 -32.07
N LYS A 37 -3.54 -75.04 -30.86
CA LYS A 37 -3.29 -76.08 -29.86
C LYS A 37 -4.17 -75.84 -28.64
N PHE A 38 -4.81 -76.89 -28.14
CA PHE A 38 -5.48 -76.83 -26.84
C PHE A 38 -5.26 -78.11 -26.01
N THR A 39 -5.32 -77.94 -24.69
CA THR A 39 -5.16 -79.02 -23.71
C THR A 39 -6.40 -79.11 -22.81
N ALA A 40 -7.06 -80.27 -22.72
CA ALA A 40 -8.24 -80.43 -21.88
C ALA A 40 -7.86 -80.69 -20.41
N GLN A 41 -8.23 -79.79 -19.50
CA GLN A 41 -8.02 -79.96 -18.06
C GLN A 41 -9.27 -80.57 -17.38
N ASN A 42 -9.09 -81.75 -16.77
CA ASN A 42 -10.04 -82.52 -15.95
C ASN A 42 -11.26 -83.14 -16.66
N LEU A 43 -11.09 -84.39 -17.09
CA LEU A 43 -12.18 -85.39 -17.18
C LEU A 43 -11.92 -86.46 -16.10
N ASN A 44 -12.38 -86.22 -14.87
CA ASN A 44 -12.40 -87.22 -13.81
C ASN A 44 -13.76 -87.92 -13.66
N ASP A 45 -14.68 -87.71 -14.60
CA ASP A 45 -15.94 -88.46 -14.63
C ASP A 45 -15.77 -89.73 -15.46
N LYS A 46 -15.82 -90.86 -14.75
CA LYS A 46 -15.71 -92.24 -15.25
C LYS A 46 -16.61 -92.46 -16.48
N ILE A 47 -16.01 -92.66 -17.65
CA ILE A 47 -16.68 -93.38 -18.75
C ILE A 47 -16.65 -94.86 -18.37
N LEU A 48 -17.74 -95.33 -17.75
CA LEU A 48 -18.03 -96.75 -17.58
C LEU A 48 -18.32 -97.36 -18.95
N ILE A 49 -17.30 -97.99 -19.55
CA ILE A 49 -17.46 -98.89 -20.69
C ILE A 49 -18.15 -100.15 -20.15
N LYS A 50 -19.46 -100.29 -20.36
CA LYS A 50 -20.12 -101.60 -20.28
C LYS A 50 -20.04 -102.25 -21.66
N GLN A 51 -19.16 -103.23 -21.79
CA GLN A 51 -19.29 -104.28 -22.80
C GLN A 51 -20.51 -105.14 -22.46
N ASN A 52 -21.36 -105.38 -23.46
CA ASN A 52 -22.20 -106.58 -23.51
C ASN A 52 -22.30 -107.03 -24.96
N ASP A 53 -22.26 -108.35 -25.12
CA ASP A 53 -21.80 -109.05 -26.30
C ASP A 53 -22.80 -109.11 -27.46
N ASN A 54 -22.23 -109.03 -28.67
CA ASN A 54 -22.68 -109.56 -29.97
C ASN A 54 -22.93 -108.51 -31.07
N ASN A 55 -21.98 -108.50 -32.02
CA ASN A 55 -21.99 -108.00 -33.40
C ASN A 55 -22.26 -106.52 -33.71
N GLU A 56 -21.20 -105.91 -34.26
CA GLU A 56 -21.17 -104.89 -35.33
C GLU A 56 -21.98 -103.60 -35.17
N GLN A 57 -21.35 -102.57 -34.59
CA GLN A 57 -21.15 -101.22 -35.16
C GLN A 57 -20.52 -100.32 -34.09
N PHE A 58 -19.26 -99.91 -34.27
CA PHE A 58 -18.77 -98.71 -33.57
C PHE A 58 -19.42 -97.49 -34.24
N GLY A 59 -20.57 -97.07 -33.71
CA GLY A 59 -21.02 -95.70 -33.90
C GLY A 59 -19.97 -94.77 -33.28
N MET A 60 -19.08 -94.20 -34.10
CA MET A 60 -18.24 -93.09 -33.65
C MET A 60 -19.17 -91.97 -33.22
N ILE A 61 -19.04 -91.55 -31.96
CA ILE A 61 -19.75 -90.41 -31.39
C ILE A 61 -19.40 -89.17 -32.20
N SER A 62 -20.28 -88.82 -33.12
CA SER A 62 -20.27 -87.61 -33.92
C SER A 62 -20.91 -86.47 -33.13
N GLN A 63 -20.23 -85.88 -32.15
CA GLN A 63 -20.83 -84.75 -31.40
C GLN A 63 -19.91 -83.57 -31.11
N TYR A 64 -18.86 -83.38 -31.89
CA TYR A 64 -18.10 -82.12 -31.86
C TYR A 64 -18.06 -81.50 -33.26
N GLN A 65 -19.13 -80.81 -33.65
CA GLN A 65 -19.08 -79.88 -34.77
C GLN A 65 -18.44 -78.57 -34.30
N LEU A 66 -17.26 -78.26 -34.85
CA LEU A 66 -16.63 -76.97 -34.65
C LEU A 66 -17.39 -75.93 -35.50
N GLN A 67 -18.30 -75.18 -34.90
CA GLN A 67 -18.96 -74.08 -35.61
C GLN A 67 -18.09 -72.82 -35.54
N LEU A 68 -17.49 -72.47 -36.68
CA LEU A 68 -16.85 -71.17 -36.88
C LEU A 68 -17.94 -70.12 -37.11
N SER A 69 -18.30 -69.39 -36.07
CA SER A 69 -19.08 -68.16 -36.24
C SER A 69 -18.16 -67.05 -36.73
N ALA A 70 -18.23 -66.78 -38.04
CA ALA A 70 -17.60 -65.63 -38.67
C ALA A 70 -18.66 -64.54 -38.93
N PRO A 71 -18.40 -63.26 -38.62
CA PRO A 71 -19.32 -62.19 -38.98
C PRO A 71 -19.29 -62.00 -40.51
N THR A 72 -20.32 -62.48 -41.21
CA THR A 72 -20.82 -62.22 -42.58
C THR A 72 -19.88 -61.87 -43.76
N ARG A 73 -18.55 -61.90 -43.65
CA ARG A 73 -17.60 -61.53 -44.73
C ARG A 73 -16.30 -62.34 -44.72
N LEU A 74 -16.40 -63.63 -44.42
CA LEU A 74 -15.34 -64.60 -44.65
C LEU A 74 -15.94 -65.74 -45.47
N ARG A 75 -15.45 -65.95 -46.69
CA ARG A 75 -15.66 -67.23 -47.38
C ARG A 75 -14.68 -68.23 -46.78
N VAL A 76 -15.14 -68.96 -45.76
CA VAL A 76 -14.51 -70.22 -45.40
C VAL A 76 -14.93 -71.21 -46.47
N LYS A 77 -14.09 -71.43 -47.49
CA LYS A 77 -14.24 -72.67 -48.27
C LYS A 77 -13.78 -73.79 -47.35
N ASN A 78 -14.73 -74.57 -46.83
CA ASN A 78 -14.41 -75.94 -46.45
C ASN A 78 -13.94 -76.61 -47.75
N LEU A 79 -12.62 -76.71 -47.93
CA LEU A 79 -12.09 -77.69 -48.85
C LEU A 79 -12.44 -79.04 -48.23
N ASN A 80 -13.57 -79.63 -48.67
CA ASN A 80 -13.76 -81.07 -48.61
C ASN A 80 -12.70 -81.68 -49.55
N HIS A 81 -11.43 -81.63 -49.14
CA HIS A 81 -10.46 -82.59 -49.61
C HIS A 81 -10.30 -83.58 -48.46
N GLU A 82 -10.80 -84.78 -48.73
CA GLU A 82 -10.36 -86.01 -48.11
C GLU A 82 -8.85 -86.18 -48.36
N ASP A 83 -8.01 -85.36 -47.75
CA ASP A 83 -6.57 -85.57 -47.77
C ASP A 83 -6.18 -86.31 -46.50
N LYS A 84 -5.93 -87.61 -46.68
CA LYS A 84 -5.46 -88.57 -45.68
C LYS A 84 -4.16 -88.15 -44.99
N THR A 85 -3.53 -87.05 -45.41
CA THR A 85 -2.21 -86.56 -44.99
C THR A 85 -2.23 -85.66 -43.74
N LEU A 86 -3.39 -85.22 -43.25
CA LEU A 86 -3.50 -84.50 -41.96
C LEU A 86 -3.72 -85.43 -40.75
N ARG A 87 -3.92 -86.74 -40.97
CA ARG A 87 -3.88 -87.74 -39.91
C ARG A 87 -2.44 -88.17 -39.67
N THR A 88 -1.75 -87.47 -38.76
CA THR A 88 -0.90 -88.01 -37.68
C THR A 88 0.14 -86.99 -37.24
N TRP A 89 -0.20 -86.16 -36.27
CA TRP A 89 0.75 -85.72 -35.23
C TRP A 89 0.06 -85.97 -33.88
N TYR A 90 -0.07 -87.25 -33.53
CA TYR A 90 -0.36 -87.66 -32.16
C TYR A 90 0.96 -87.59 -31.40
N SER A 91 1.20 -86.53 -30.61
CA SER A 91 2.18 -86.65 -29.52
C SER A 91 1.53 -87.47 -28.41
N ASN A 92 2.27 -88.44 -27.86
CA ASN A 92 1.80 -89.36 -26.80
C ASN A 92 1.52 -88.68 -25.43
N SER A 93 1.22 -87.39 -25.41
CA SER A 93 0.71 -86.69 -24.23
C SER A 93 -0.82 -86.62 -24.30
N LEU A 94 -1.46 -87.54 -23.58
CA LEU A 94 -2.92 -87.58 -23.39
C LEU A 94 -3.46 -86.17 -23.08
N ASN A 95 -4.41 -85.72 -23.91
CA ASN A 95 -5.22 -84.48 -23.82
C ASN A 95 -4.83 -83.27 -24.67
N THR A 96 -4.01 -83.41 -25.71
CA THR A 96 -3.70 -82.27 -26.61
C THR A 96 -4.20 -82.51 -28.04
N HIS A 97 -4.93 -81.54 -28.62
CA HIS A 97 -5.43 -81.63 -30.00
C HIS A 97 -4.98 -80.42 -30.84
N HIS A 98 -4.69 -80.68 -32.12
CA HIS A 98 -4.15 -79.70 -33.06
C HIS A 98 -5.07 -79.56 -34.29
N PHE A 99 -5.36 -78.32 -34.70
CA PHE A 99 -6.13 -78.01 -35.91
C PHE A 99 -5.36 -77.03 -36.81
N LEU A 100 -5.50 -77.23 -38.12
CA LEU A 100 -4.88 -76.42 -39.16
C LEU A 100 -5.97 -75.93 -40.12
N PHE A 101 -6.01 -74.62 -40.37
CA PHE A 101 -6.96 -74.03 -41.32
C PHE A 101 -6.36 -72.84 -42.06
N SER A 102 -6.80 -72.67 -43.31
CA SER A 102 -6.40 -71.59 -44.22
C SER A 102 -7.47 -70.49 -44.22
N ILE A 103 -7.06 -69.24 -44.00
CA ILE A 103 -7.95 -68.08 -44.14
C ILE A 103 -7.49 -67.25 -45.34
N TYR A 104 -8.41 -67.02 -46.28
CA TYR A 104 -8.19 -66.17 -47.45
C TYR A 104 -8.75 -64.77 -47.19
N PHE A 105 -7.95 -63.73 -47.43
CA PHE A 105 -8.36 -62.34 -47.34
C PHE A 105 -8.42 -61.72 -48.74
N GLU A 106 -9.62 -61.50 -49.27
CA GLU A 106 -9.79 -60.78 -50.53
C GLU A 106 -9.39 -59.30 -50.35
N LYS A 107 -8.48 -58.83 -51.22
CA LYS A 107 -7.91 -57.47 -51.23
C LYS A 107 -8.97 -56.35 -51.26
N ALA A 108 -10.15 -56.63 -51.82
CA ALA A 108 -11.28 -55.69 -51.92
C ALA A 108 -11.99 -55.39 -50.57
N TYR A 109 -11.86 -56.27 -49.56
CA TYR A 109 -12.54 -56.12 -48.27
C TYR A 109 -11.71 -55.43 -47.17
N LEU A 110 -10.42 -55.17 -47.42
CA LEU A 110 -9.58 -54.31 -46.58
C LEU A 110 -10.01 -52.83 -46.59
N CYS A 111 -10.91 -52.45 -47.50
CA CYS A 111 -11.48 -51.10 -47.60
C CYS A 111 -12.65 -50.84 -46.64
N LYS A 112 -13.03 -51.80 -45.78
CA LYS A 112 -14.00 -51.58 -44.70
C LYS A 112 -13.37 -51.97 -43.37
N PRO A 113 -13.26 -51.04 -42.40
CA PRO A 113 -12.55 -51.31 -41.17
C PRO A 113 -13.30 -52.39 -40.36
N PRO A 114 -12.59 -53.25 -39.61
CA PRO A 114 -13.14 -54.47 -39.00
C PRO A 114 -14.33 -54.15 -38.09
N GLY A 115 -15.50 -54.64 -38.50
CA GLY A 115 -16.82 -54.27 -37.97
C GLY A 115 -17.13 -54.80 -36.57
N GLY A 116 -16.78 -54.02 -35.55
CA GLY A 116 -17.54 -53.94 -34.30
C GLY A 116 -18.54 -52.76 -34.33
N PRO A 117 -19.41 -52.62 -33.32
CA PRO A 117 -20.32 -51.47 -33.19
C PRO A 117 -19.61 -50.13 -32.85
N SER A 118 -18.28 -50.13 -32.73
CA SER A 118 -17.49 -48.95 -32.41
C SER A 118 -17.30 -48.03 -33.63
N SER A 119 -17.27 -46.72 -33.37
CA SER A 119 -17.05 -45.71 -34.40
C SER A 119 -15.66 -45.84 -35.05
N PHE A 120 -15.50 -45.32 -36.26
CA PHE A 120 -14.24 -45.36 -37.02
C PHE A 120 -13.03 -44.91 -36.17
N TRP A 121 -13.16 -43.78 -35.47
CA TRP A 121 -12.09 -43.25 -34.62
C TRP A 121 -11.92 -44.04 -33.32
N GLU A 122 -12.94 -44.73 -32.80
CA GLU A 122 -12.77 -45.63 -31.66
C GLU A 122 -11.90 -46.84 -32.03
N GLN A 123 -12.05 -47.34 -33.25
CA GLN A 123 -11.23 -48.44 -33.74
C GLN A 123 -9.76 -48.05 -33.80
N LEU A 124 -9.43 -46.80 -34.16
CA LEU A 124 -8.05 -46.30 -34.17
C LEU A 124 -7.34 -46.54 -32.84
N TRP A 125 -7.90 -46.07 -31.73
CA TRP A 125 -7.25 -46.21 -30.43
C TRP A 125 -7.34 -47.66 -29.91
N GLN A 126 -8.44 -48.38 -30.18
CA GLN A 126 -8.60 -49.78 -29.74
C GLN A 126 -7.52 -50.68 -30.33
N TYR A 127 -7.30 -50.60 -31.64
CA TYR A 127 -6.26 -51.37 -32.31
C TYR A 127 -4.86 -50.92 -31.93
N THR A 128 -4.64 -49.60 -31.77
CA THR A 128 -3.37 -49.07 -31.28
C THR A 128 -3.02 -49.64 -29.91
N TYR A 129 -3.97 -49.67 -28.98
CA TYR A 129 -3.77 -50.19 -27.62
C TYR A 129 -3.60 -51.71 -27.62
N PHE A 130 -4.30 -52.43 -28.50
CA PHE A 130 -4.10 -53.86 -28.68
C PHE A 130 -2.67 -54.16 -29.16
N ILE A 131 -2.20 -53.45 -30.20
CA ILE A 131 -0.84 -53.58 -30.73
C ILE A 131 0.20 -53.32 -29.62
N ILE A 132 0.02 -52.25 -28.84
CA ILE A 132 0.91 -51.91 -27.74
C ILE A 132 0.90 -53.00 -26.65
N LYS A 133 -0.29 -53.45 -26.24
CA LYS A 133 -0.43 -54.47 -25.19
C LYS A 133 0.19 -55.81 -25.58
N GLN A 134 0.14 -56.18 -26.86
CA GLN A 134 0.71 -57.42 -27.37
C GLN A 134 2.18 -57.30 -27.79
N ASN A 135 2.81 -56.13 -27.60
CA ASN A 135 4.17 -55.83 -28.06
C ASN A 135 4.39 -56.14 -29.55
N LYS A 136 3.36 -55.99 -30.40
CA LYS A 136 3.43 -56.26 -31.85
C LYS A 136 3.66 -54.98 -32.65
N PHE A 137 4.65 -54.18 -32.23
CA PHE A 137 4.86 -52.83 -32.76
C PHE A 137 5.05 -52.78 -34.28
N ASP A 138 5.66 -53.82 -34.86
CA ASP A 138 5.92 -53.94 -36.31
C ASP A 138 4.63 -53.95 -37.16
N LEU A 139 3.49 -54.32 -36.55
CA LEU A 139 2.19 -54.31 -37.24
C LEU A 139 1.60 -52.90 -37.37
N TYR A 140 2.12 -51.92 -36.62
CA TYR A 140 1.54 -50.59 -36.56
C TYR A 140 1.63 -49.84 -37.88
N ASP A 141 2.73 -49.96 -38.62
CA ASP A 141 2.89 -49.27 -39.91
C ASP A 141 1.86 -49.74 -40.94
N SER A 142 1.64 -51.06 -41.01
CA SER A 142 0.62 -51.66 -41.88
C SER A 142 -0.78 -51.21 -41.49
N PHE A 143 -1.08 -51.21 -40.19
CA PHE A 143 -2.35 -50.73 -39.66
C PHE A 143 -2.57 -49.24 -39.97
N LEU A 144 -1.57 -48.40 -39.71
CA LEU A 144 -1.64 -46.96 -39.88
C LEU A 144 -1.82 -46.58 -41.35
N SER A 145 -1.12 -47.24 -42.26
CA SER A 145 -1.27 -47.06 -43.71
C SER A 145 -2.71 -47.34 -44.15
N GLN A 146 -3.25 -48.50 -43.77
CA GLN A 146 -4.64 -48.87 -44.06
C GLN A 146 -5.65 -47.88 -43.46
N PHE A 147 -5.44 -47.48 -42.20
CA PHE A 147 -6.31 -46.55 -41.51
C PHE A 147 -6.27 -45.16 -42.14
N SER A 148 -5.08 -44.68 -42.54
CA SER A 148 -4.91 -43.37 -43.18
C SER A 148 -5.62 -43.28 -44.52
N ALA A 149 -5.56 -44.34 -45.35
CA ALA A 149 -6.28 -44.42 -46.61
C ALA A 149 -7.80 -44.38 -46.40
N ALA A 150 -8.31 -45.08 -45.39
CA ALA A 150 -9.73 -45.05 -45.04
C ALA A 150 -10.18 -43.69 -44.48
N ALA A 151 -9.34 -43.03 -43.69
CA ALA A 151 -9.63 -41.75 -43.06
C ALA A 151 -9.85 -40.61 -44.08
N VAL A 152 -9.26 -40.69 -45.27
CA VAL A 152 -9.47 -39.73 -46.37
C VAL A 152 -10.95 -39.73 -46.83
N ASN A 153 -11.62 -40.90 -46.81
CA ASN A 153 -12.95 -41.09 -47.39
C ASN A 153 -14.11 -40.88 -46.41
N ILE A 154 -13.88 -41.01 -45.10
CA ILE A 154 -14.95 -41.05 -44.08
C ILE A 154 -15.33 -39.65 -43.55
N GLY A 155 -14.57 -38.61 -43.91
CA GLY A 155 -14.74 -37.28 -43.35
C GLY A 155 -14.00 -37.13 -42.02
N LYS A 156 -13.27 -36.04 -41.87
CA LYS A 156 -12.23 -35.86 -40.84
C LYS A 156 -12.75 -35.43 -39.47
N THR A 157 -14.06 -35.42 -39.25
CA THR A 157 -14.65 -34.89 -38.01
C THR A 157 -14.64 -35.93 -36.91
N VAL A 158 -13.60 -35.93 -36.09
CA VAL A 158 -13.52 -36.69 -34.82
C VAL A 158 -13.91 -35.77 -33.66
N ASN A 159 -14.69 -36.27 -32.70
CA ASN A 159 -14.87 -35.61 -31.40
C ASN A 159 -13.63 -35.91 -30.54
N ILE A 160 -12.69 -34.97 -30.50
CA ILE A 160 -11.37 -35.15 -29.88
C ILE A 160 -11.51 -35.40 -28.38
N ASN A 161 -12.44 -34.72 -27.72
CA ASN A 161 -12.68 -34.91 -26.29
C ASN A 161 -13.07 -36.35 -25.97
N LYS A 162 -14.06 -36.87 -26.71
CA LYS A 162 -14.52 -38.26 -26.56
C LYS A 162 -13.37 -39.22 -26.84
N PHE A 163 -12.63 -39.01 -27.92
CA PHE A 163 -11.49 -39.84 -28.29
C PHE A 163 -10.41 -39.87 -27.19
N PHE A 164 -9.94 -38.71 -26.71
CA PHE A 164 -8.93 -38.66 -25.63
C PHE A 164 -9.45 -39.17 -24.29
N SER A 165 -10.72 -38.94 -23.96
CA SER A 165 -11.33 -39.50 -22.76
C SER A 165 -11.32 -41.03 -22.79
N GLN A 166 -11.62 -41.63 -23.95
CA GLN A 166 -11.57 -43.09 -24.14
C GLN A 166 -10.15 -43.63 -24.11
N CYS A 167 -9.19 -42.94 -24.75
CA CYS A 167 -7.77 -43.29 -24.63
C CYS A 167 -7.30 -43.29 -23.17
N ASN A 168 -7.73 -42.29 -22.38
CA ASN A 168 -7.41 -42.20 -20.96
C ASN A 168 -7.91 -43.41 -20.16
N ASP A 169 -9.15 -43.85 -20.43
CA ASP A 169 -9.78 -44.99 -19.73
C ASP A 169 -8.99 -46.30 -19.88
N HIS A 170 -8.18 -46.39 -20.92
CA HIS A 170 -7.32 -47.54 -21.18
C HIS A 170 -5.84 -47.29 -20.93
N LEU A 171 -5.43 -46.05 -20.65
CA LEU A 171 -4.01 -45.65 -20.59
C LEU A 171 -3.24 -46.42 -19.50
N SER A 172 -3.90 -46.71 -18.37
CA SER A 172 -3.33 -47.51 -17.28
C SER A 172 -2.87 -48.90 -17.74
N ARG A 173 -3.54 -49.50 -18.74
CA ARG A 173 -3.24 -50.83 -19.27
C ARG A 173 -1.98 -50.87 -20.13
N ILE A 174 -1.62 -49.74 -20.74
CA ILE A 174 -0.42 -49.61 -21.58
C ILE A 174 0.70 -48.83 -20.90
N LYS A 175 0.48 -48.31 -19.69
CA LYS A 175 1.45 -47.53 -18.91
C LYS A 175 2.80 -48.24 -18.71
N PRO A 176 2.87 -49.55 -18.42
CA PRO A 176 4.15 -50.25 -18.35
C PRO A 176 4.92 -50.22 -19.69
N ALA A 177 4.23 -50.48 -20.81
CA ALA A 177 4.83 -50.45 -22.14
C ALA A 177 5.27 -49.03 -22.54
N LEU A 178 4.47 -48.01 -22.21
CA LEU A 178 4.79 -46.59 -22.41
C LEU A 178 6.08 -46.18 -21.65
N ASN A 179 6.25 -46.69 -20.42
CA ASN A 179 7.43 -46.43 -19.61
C ASN A 179 8.66 -47.21 -20.08
N ASN A 180 8.50 -48.37 -20.72
CA ASN A 180 9.61 -49.27 -21.07
C ASN A 180 10.08 -49.14 -22.53
N HIS A 181 9.20 -48.76 -23.46
CA HIS A 181 9.51 -48.77 -24.90
C HIS A 181 9.30 -47.39 -25.55
N ASN A 182 10.35 -46.82 -26.16
CA ASN A 182 10.27 -45.51 -26.86
C ASN A 182 9.29 -45.55 -28.04
N CYS A 183 9.23 -46.68 -28.75
CA CYS A 183 8.35 -46.86 -29.91
C CYS A 183 6.86 -46.68 -29.56
N VAL A 184 6.46 -46.94 -28.31
CA VAL A 184 5.07 -46.73 -27.86
C VAL A 184 4.70 -45.25 -27.88
N ILE A 185 5.65 -44.36 -27.54
CA ILE A 185 5.44 -42.91 -27.63
C ILE A 185 5.26 -42.51 -29.10
N ASN A 186 6.10 -43.02 -30.00
CA ASN A 186 5.98 -42.76 -31.44
C ASN A 186 4.64 -43.23 -32.00
N ILE A 187 4.20 -44.43 -31.61
CA ILE A 187 2.90 -45.00 -31.98
C ILE A 187 1.77 -44.07 -31.53
N LEU A 188 1.77 -43.65 -30.26
CA LEU A 188 0.74 -42.75 -29.73
C LEU A 188 0.76 -41.37 -30.38
N LEU A 189 1.93 -40.78 -30.64
CA LEU A 189 2.05 -39.51 -31.35
C LEU A 189 1.54 -39.62 -32.79
N ARG A 190 1.89 -40.69 -33.52
CA ARG A 190 1.38 -40.95 -34.88
C ARG A 190 -0.13 -41.16 -34.89
N MET A 191 -0.67 -41.86 -33.88
CA MET A 191 -2.11 -42.03 -33.69
C MET A 191 -2.82 -40.67 -33.54
N VAL A 192 -2.27 -39.81 -32.69
CA VAL A 192 -2.81 -38.46 -32.46
C VAL A 192 -2.59 -37.55 -33.69
N GLY A 193 -1.51 -37.74 -34.44
CA GLY A 193 -1.19 -36.99 -35.65
C GLY A 193 -2.18 -37.22 -36.80
N LEU A 194 -2.82 -38.38 -36.86
CA LEU A 194 -3.91 -38.64 -37.81
C LEU A 194 -5.17 -37.82 -37.54
N LEU A 195 -5.35 -37.31 -36.31
CA LEU A 195 -6.56 -36.60 -35.94
C LEU A 195 -6.57 -35.20 -36.55
N THR A 196 -7.68 -34.84 -37.18
CA THR A 196 -7.91 -33.48 -37.65
C THR A 196 -8.61 -32.66 -36.57
N VAL A 197 -7.88 -31.71 -36.00
CA VAL A 197 -8.42 -30.76 -35.02
C VAL A 197 -9.14 -29.63 -35.72
N ALA A 198 -10.43 -29.50 -35.48
CA ALA A 198 -11.28 -28.42 -35.97
C ALA A 198 -11.97 -27.71 -34.80
N LYS A 199 -12.27 -26.40 -34.95
CA LYS A 199 -12.85 -25.55 -33.90
C LYS A 199 -14.14 -26.13 -33.30
N VAL A 200 -14.98 -26.73 -34.13
CA VAL A 200 -16.28 -27.31 -33.74
C VAL A 200 -16.17 -28.57 -32.88
N ASN A 201 -15.04 -29.28 -32.93
CA ASN A 201 -14.87 -30.56 -32.26
C ASN A 201 -13.90 -30.50 -31.07
N PHE A 202 -13.62 -29.29 -30.59
CA PHE A 202 -12.55 -29.00 -29.66
C PHE A 202 -13.09 -28.26 -28.44
N ASN A 203 -13.29 -28.99 -27.34
CA ASN A 203 -13.69 -28.43 -26.04
C ASN A 203 -13.13 -29.32 -24.89
N LEU A 204 -11.84 -29.24 -24.65
CA LEU A 204 -11.11 -30.19 -23.78
C LEU A 204 -11.27 -29.90 -22.28
N ASN A 205 -12.46 -29.56 -21.82
CA ASN A 205 -12.75 -29.33 -20.41
C ASN A 205 -12.95 -30.64 -19.62
N GLN A 206 -12.79 -31.80 -20.25
CA GLN A 206 -12.97 -33.10 -19.60
C GLN A 206 -11.68 -33.56 -18.90
N PRO A 207 -11.70 -33.81 -17.57
CA PRO A 207 -10.50 -34.20 -16.80
C PRO A 207 -9.74 -35.40 -17.36
N LYS A 208 -10.45 -36.37 -17.95
CA LYS A 208 -9.86 -37.56 -18.59
C LYS A 208 -9.02 -37.19 -19.81
N SER A 209 -9.52 -36.30 -20.66
CA SER A 209 -8.77 -35.84 -21.85
C SER A 209 -7.52 -35.05 -21.44
N ILE A 210 -7.62 -34.23 -20.40
CA ILE A 210 -6.49 -33.50 -19.80
C ILE A 210 -5.42 -34.49 -19.31
N THR A 211 -5.84 -35.48 -18.53
CA THR A 211 -4.95 -36.51 -17.95
C THR A 211 -4.21 -37.30 -19.04
N PHE A 212 -4.88 -37.63 -20.16
CA PHE A 212 -4.24 -38.30 -21.29
C PHE A 212 -3.17 -37.42 -21.95
N VAL A 213 -3.50 -36.16 -22.25
CA VAL A 213 -2.58 -35.18 -22.86
C VAL A 213 -1.36 -34.98 -21.97
N ASP A 214 -1.53 -34.79 -20.67
CA ASP A 214 -0.42 -34.57 -19.74
C ASP A 214 0.45 -35.80 -19.58
N THR A 215 -0.15 -36.99 -19.48
CA THR A 215 0.61 -38.23 -19.35
C THR A 215 1.44 -38.47 -20.60
N LEU A 216 0.87 -38.26 -21.78
CA LEU A 216 1.60 -38.40 -23.04
C LEU A 216 2.72 -37.37 -23.14
N LEU A 217 2.47 -36.08 -22.89
CA LEU A 217 3.50 -35.05 -22.89
C LEU A 217 4.62 -35.34 -21.89
N LYS A 218 4.28 -35.75 -20.67
CA LYS A 218 5.26 -36.10 -19.65
C LYS A 218 6.14 -37.27 -20.10
N SER A 219 5.56 -38.30 -20.72
CA SER A 219 6.32 -39.42 -21.29
C SER A 219 7.23 -38.98 -22.43
N VAL A 220 6.77 -38.08 -23.31
CA VAL A 220 7.60 -37.52 -24.40
C VAL A 220 8.75 -36.70 -23.81
N ILE A 221 8.50 -35.85 -22.81
CA ILE A 221 9.51 -35.01 -22.14
C ILE A 221 10.61 -35.87 -21.53
N ILE A 222 10.23 -36.87 -20.73
CA ILE A 222 11.19 -37.74 -20.03
C ILE A 222 12.12 -38.46 -21.01
N LYS A 223 11.65 -38.70 -22.24
CA LYS A 223 12.35 -39.49 -23.25
C LYS A 223 12.63 -38.70 -24.53
N SER A 224 12.63 -37.37 -24.47
CA SER A 224 12.65 -36.50 -25.66
C SER A 224 13.86 -36.78 -26.55
N GLN A 225 15.04 -36.89 -25.94
CA GLN A 225 16.30 -37.19 -26.62
C GLN A 225 16.18 -38.46 -27.48
N ASN A 226 15.66 -39.55 -26.89
CA ASN A 226 15.57 -40.84 -27.57
C ASN A 226 14.46 -40.83 -28.64
N VAL A 227 13.29 -40.29 -28.29
CA VAL A 227 12.13 -40.21 -29.19
C VAL A 227 12.46 -39.45 -30.48
N PHE A 228 13.11 -38.29 -30.38
CA PHE A 228 13.39 -37.44 -31.54
C PHE A 228 14.64 -37.86 -32.32
N ASN A 229 15.66 -38.43 -31.67
CA ASN A 229 16.88 -38.87 -32.35
C ASN A 229 16.71 -40.22 -33.08
N GLU A 230 15.86 -41.12 -32.57
CA GLU A 230 15.60 -42.44 -33.18
C GLU A 230 14.50 -42.37 -34.27
N MET A 231 14.01 -41.17 -34.59
CA MET A 231 12.85 -40.99 -35.47
C MET A 231 13.20 -41.18 -36.94
N LYS A 232 12.52 -42.12 -37.60
CA LYS A 232 12.60 -42.28 -39.05
C LYS A 232 11.97 -41.09 -39.76
N GLU A 233 12.57 -40.67 -40.87
CA GLU A 233 12.07 -39.57 -41.69
C GLU A 233 10.65 -39.84 -42.23
N SER A 234 10.33 -41.10 -42.54
CA SER A 234 8.99 -41.54 -42.96
C SER A 234 7.90 -41.29 -41.91
N ASP A 235 8.27 -41.29 -40.62
CA ASP A 235 7.34 -41.15 -39.51
C ASP A 235 7.18 -39.70 -39.07
N TRP A 236 8.15 -38.85 -39.42
CA TRP A 236 8.29 -37.49 -38.93
C TRP A 236 7.03 -36.65 -39.13
N SER A 237 6.38 -36.73 -40.30
CA SER A 237 5.19 -35.91 -40.58
C SER A 237 4.07 -36.16 -39.57
N LEU A 238 3.76 -37.44 -39.30
CA LEU A 238 2.68 -37.80 -38.37
C LEU A 238 3.07 -37.55 -36.92
N VAL A 239 4.34 -37.73 -36.57
CA VAL A 239 4.81 -37.41 -35.21
C VAL A 239 4.76 -35.90 -34.97
N LYS A 240 5.25 -35.09 -35.91
CA LYS A 240 5.16 -33.62 -35.88
C LYS A 240 3.71 -33.18 -35.71
N ASP A 241 2.78 -33.73 -36.50
CA ASP A 241 1.36 -33.39 -36.40
C ASP A 241 0.76 -33.85 -35.07
N GLY A 242 1.19 -35.01 -34.55
CA GLY A 242 0.84 -35.53 -33.23
C GLY A 242 1.28 -34.60 -32.11
N CYS A 243 2.57 -34.24 -32.07
CA CYS A 243 3.12 -33.27 -31.13
C CYS A 243 2.37 -31.94 -31.21
N THR A 244 2.14 -31.43 -32.43
CA THR A 244 1.40 -30.19 -32.66
C THR A 244 -0.01 -30.26 -32.09
N ASN A 245 -0.72 -31.37 -32.31
CA ASN A 245 -2.07 -31.60 -31.77
C ASN A 245 -2.06 -31.61 -30.25
N VAL A 246 -1.13 -32.35 -29.63
CA VAL A 246 -1.04 -32.47 -28.17
C VAL A 246 -0.67 -31.12 -27.52
N LEU A 247 0.30 -30.38 -28.07
CA LEU A 247 0.68 -29.04 -27.58
C LEU A 247 -0.43 -28.01 -27.77
N PHE A 248 -1.14 -28.06 -28.91
CA PHE A 248 -2.31 -27.21 -29.14
C PHE A 248 -3.40 -27.48 -28.08
N CYS A 249 -3.63 -28.76 -27.74
CA CYS A 249 -4.54 -29.13 -26.66
C CYS A 249 -4.07 -28.55 -25.33
N LYS A 250 -2.78 -28.68 -25.01
CA LYS A 250 -2.18 -28.17 -23.79
C LYS A 250 -2.36 -26.66 -23.63
N LEU A 251 -2.11 -25.87 -24.68
CA LEU A 251 -2.28 -24.40 -24.71
C LEU A 251 -3.71 -23.94 -24.42
N GLN A 252 -4.69 -24.79 -24.70
CA GLN A 252 -6.11 -24.47 -24.59
C GLN A 252 -6.74 -24.93 -23.26
N ILE A 253 -6.18 -25.98 -22.66
CA ILE A 253 -6.68 -26.61 -21.43
C ILE A 253 -6.24 -25.85 -20.16
N TYR A 254 -5.04 -25.28 -20.14
CA TYR A 254 -4.39 -24.90 -18.88
C TYR A 254 -4.51 -23.43 -18.45
N SER A 255 -4.75 -23.25 -17.16
CA SER A 255 -4.61 -22.01 -16.39
C SER A 255 -3.12 -21.78 -16.03
N PRO A 256 -2.66 -20.53 -15.91
CA PRO A 256 -1.24 -20.10 -15.83
C PRO A 256 -0.29 -20.68 -14.75
N SER A 257 -0.66 -21.69 -13.97
CA SER A 257 0.08 -22.13 -12.76
C SER A 257 0.74 -23.52 -12.83
N ALA A 258 0.87 -24.17 -13.99
CA ALA A 258 1.36 -25.55 -14.09
C ALA A 258 2.83 -25.68 -14.53
N SER A 259 3.56 -26.59 -13.87
CA SER A 259 5.01 -26.85 -13.98
C SER A 259 5.50 -27.50 -15.29
N ASN A 260 4.70 -27.55 -16.35
CA ASN A 260 5.04 -28.13 -17.66
C ASN A 260 4.42 -27.29 -18.80
N ASP A 261 4.97 -26.10 -19.03
CA ASP A 261 4.57 -25.18 -20.10
C ASP A 261 4.89 -25.75 -21.49
N THR A 262 3.98 -25.63 -22.47
CA THR A 262 4.23 -25.90 -23.91
C THR A 262 5.56 -25.32 -24.43
N VAL A 263 5.96 -24.14 -23.96
CA VAL A 263 7.23 -23.50 -24.33
C VAL A 263 8.42 -24.29 -23.79
N SER A 264 8.35 -24.77 -22.55
CA SER A 264 9.45 -25.55 -21.96
C SER A 264 9.60 -26.90 -22.66
N PHE A 265 8.49 -27.52 -23.08
CA PHE A 265 8.52 -28.71 -23.94
C PHE A 265 9.27 -28.46 -25.24
N LEU A 266 8.91 -27.40 -25.98
CA LEU A 266 9.57 -27.10 -27.26
C LEU A 266 11.07 -26.89 -27.07
N LYS A 267 11.50 -26.22 -25.99
CA LYS A 267 12.92 -26.01 -25.66
C LYS A 267 13.70 -27.30 -25.39
N GLN A 268 13.03 -28.40 -25.04
CA GLN A 268 13.66 -29.70 -24.76
C GLN A 268 13.81 -30.59 -25.99
N ILE A 269 13.30 -30.18 -27.15
CA ILE A 269 13.49 -30.92 -28.40
C ILE A 269 14.95 -30.73 -28.85
N PRO A 270 15.75 -31.80 -28.96
CA PRO A 270 17.20 -31.70 -29.17
C PRO A 270 17.58 -31.09 -30.53
N ASN A 271 16.76 -31.32 -31.56
CA ASN A 271 16.99 -30.80 -32.89
C ASN A 271 16.22 -29.49 -33.12
N VAL A 272 16.96 -28.39 -33.31
CA VAL A 272 16.41 -27.04 -33.53
C VAL A 272 15.52 -26.97 -34.79
N HIS A 273 15.84 -27.74 -35.84
CA HIS A 273 15.00 -27.81 -37.03
C HIS A 273 13.65 -28.47 -36.73
N GLN A 274 13.64 -29.59 -36.01
CA GLN A 274 12.41 -30.28 -35.61
C GLN A 274 11.58 -29.41 -34.66
N GLN A 275 12.23 -28.75 -33.70
CA GLN A 275 11.62 -27.77 -32.80
C GLN A 275 10.90 -26.67 -33.60
N ARG A 276 11.60 -26.07 -34.58
CA ARG A 276 11.03 -25.02 -35.44
C ARG A 276 9.85 -25.52 -36.25
N GLN A 277 9.93 -26.72 -36.84
CA GLN A 277 8.82 -27.30 -37.61
C GLN A 277 7.57 -27.56 -36.76
N ILE A 278 7.73 -27.97 -35.51
CA ILE A 278 6.59 -28.14 -34.58
C ILE A 278 6.04 -26.78 -34.16
N ALA A 279 6.90 -25.81 -33.83
CA ALA A 279 6.48 -24.44 -33.51
C ALA A 279 5.70 -23.78 -34.66
N ASP A 280 6.20 -23.93 -35.89
CA ASP A 280 5.55 -23.40 -37.10
C ASP A 280 4.19 -24.06 -37.34
N ALA A 281 4.12 -25.38 -37.22
CA ALA A 281 2.87 -26.12 -37.35
C ALA A 281 1.86 -25.70 -36.28
N LEU A 282 2.32 -25.45 -35.05
CA LEU A 282 1.50 -25.00 -33.93
C LEU A 282 0.94 -23.59 -34.18
N VAL A 283 1.76 -22.62 -34.56
CA VAL A 283 1.31 -21.26 -34.88
C VAL A 283 0.32 -21.25 -36.04
N LYS A 284 0.62 -21.96 -37.14
CA LYS A 284 -0.31 -22.10 -38.27
C LYS A 284 -1.65 -22.70 -37.84
N LYS A 285 -1.63 -23.67 -36.92
CA LYS A 285 -2.84 -24.30 -36.39
C LYS A 285 -3.65 -23.36 -35.52
N ILE A 286 -3.01 -22.57 -34.65
CA ILE A 286 -3.68 -21.57 -33.81
C ILE A 286 -4.34 -20.51 -34.70
N LEU A 287 -3.60 -19.98 -35.68
CA LEU A 287 -4.09 -19.00 -36.66
C LEU A 287 -5.30 -19.54 -37.44
N LYS A 288 -5.18 -20.74 -38.02
CA LYS A 288 -6.24 -21.40 -38.79
C LYS A 288 -7.53 -21.59 -37.99
N LEU A 289 -7.41 -21.90 -36.70
CA LEU A 289 -8.57 -22.13 -35.83
C LEU A 289 -9.11 -20.85 -35.20
N ASN A 290 -8.37 -19.73 -35.28
CA ASN A 290 -8.70 -18.43 -34.71
C ASN A 290 -9.21 -18.57 -33.26
N VAL A 291 -8.32 -19.10 -32.40
CA VAL A 291 -8.60 -19.37 -30.98
C VAL A 291 -7.65 -18.55 -30.12
N LYS A 292 -8.19 -17.83 -29.14
CA LYS A 292 -7.39 -17.09 -28.14
C LYS A 292 -6.71 -18.07 -27.18
N ILE A 293 -5.45 -17.85 -26.89
CA ILE A 293 -4.68 -18.67 -25.94
C ILE A 293 -4.76 -18.01 -24.57
N ARG A 294 -4.97 -18.81 -23.52
CA ARG A 294 -5.11 -18.34 -22.13
C ARG A 294 -3.88 -18.60 -21.26
N GLN A 295 -2.90 -19.33 -21.80
CA GLN A 295 -1.70 -19.71 -21.08
C GLN A 295 -0.69 -18.55 -21.11
N ASN A 296 -0.25 -18.05 -19.95
CA ASN A 296 0.80 -17.03 -19.87
C ASN A 296 2.10 -17.50 -20.55
N GLY A 297 2.82 -16.59 -21.21
CA GLY A 297 4.12 -16.88 -21.83
C GLY A 297 4.06 -17.64 -23.15
N TRP A 298 2.88 -17.97 -23.67
CA TRP A 298 2.73 -18.68 -24.95
C TRP A 298 3.36 -17.93 -26.15
N SER A 299 3.48 -16.60 -26.06
CA SER A 299 4.13 -15.75 -27.06
C SER A 299 5.62 -16.09 -27.26
N ASP A 300 6.24 -16.83 -26.34
CA ASP A 300 7.61 -17.33 -26.53
C ASP A 300 7.74 -18.34 -27.66
N ILE A 301 6.65 -19.01 -28.06
CA ILE A 301 6.64 -19.93 -29.21
C ILE A 301 7.15 -19.22 -30.48
N PHE A 302 6.85 -17.94 -30.64
CA PHE A 302 7.29 -17.14 -31.80
C PHE A 302 8.81 -16.94 -31.88
N THR A 303 9.55 -17.14 -30.79
CA THR A 303 11.03 -17.13 -30.84
C THR A 303 11.60 -18.36 -31.53
N MET A 304 10.80 -19.44 -31.64
CA MET A 304 11.20 -20.71 -32.22
C MET A 304 10.64 -20.92 -33.62
N THR A 305 9.79 -20.01 -34.11
CA THR A 305 9.18 -20.11 -35.45
C THR A 305 10.07 -19.52 -36.55
N SER A 306 9.88 -19.99 -37.78
CA SER A 306 10.45 -19.38 -38.97
C SER A 306 9.81 -18.01 -39.27
N ALA A 307 10.58 -17.13 -39.92
CA ALA A 307 10.09 -15.82 -40.37
C ALA A 307 8.84 -15.96 -41.28
N ASP A 308 8.80 -16.97 -42.14
CA ASP A 308 7.69 -17.22 -43.06
C ASP A 308 6.36 -17.58 -42.37
N THR A 309 6.42 -18.03 -41.11
CA THR A 309 5.24 -18.37 -40.32
C THR A 309 4.72 -17.17 -39.52
N LEU A 310 5.57 -16.17 -39.28
CA LEU A 310 5.23 -14.95 -38.57
C LEU A 310 4.46 -14.01 -39.49
N THR A 311 3.13 -14.04 -39.37
CA THR A 311 2.23 -13.16 -40.11
C THR A 311 1.61 -12.12 -39.18
N ILE A 312 1.06 -11.06 -39.76
CA ILE A 312 0.35 -10.01 -39.01
C ILE A 312 -0.87 -10.54 -38.27
N GLU A 313 -1.49 -11.63 -38.75
CA GLU A 313 -2.59 -12.27 -38.06
C GLU A 313 -2.21 -12.77 -36.65
N CYS A 314 -0.92 -12.98 -36.38
CA CYS A 314 -0.44 -13.33 -35.04
C CYS A 314 -0.79 -12.29 -33.98
N LEU A 315 -0.85 -11.00 -34.34
CA LEU A 315 -1.23 -9.93 -33.41
C LEU A 315 -2.68 -10.08 -32.93
N LYS A 316 -3.58 -10.61 -33.77
CA LYS A 316 -5.00 -10.81 -33.44
C LYS A 316 -5.23 -11.91 -32.39
N MET A 317 -4.20 -12.73 -32.12
CA MET A 317 -4.26 -13.81 -31.13
C MET A 317 -3.95 -13.35 -29.70
N THR A 318 -3.42 -12.14 -29.55
CA THR A 318 -2.99 -11.58 -28.26
C THR A 318 -4.18 -11.31 -27.35
N THR A 319 -3.97 -11.51 -26.06
CA THR A 319 -4.99 -11.24 -25.03
C THR A 319 -4.58 -10.12 -24.08
N THR A 320 -3.28 -9.83 -24.02
CA THR A 320 -2.72 -8.74 -23.22
C THR A 320 -1.84 -7.81 -24.06
N PHE A 321 -1.63 -6.58 -23.57
CA PHE A 321 -0.75 -5.60 -24.22
C PHE A 321 0.72 -6.06 -24.26
N VAL A 322 1.18 -6.76 -23.23
CA VAL A 322 2.56 -7.25 -23.17
C VAL A 322 2.80 -8.31 -24.25
N GLU A 323 1.88 -9.27 -24.39
CA GLU A 323 1.92 -10.26 -25.48
C GLU A 323 1.92 -9.59 -26.85
N PHE A 324 1.11 -8.54 -27.00
CA PHE A 324 1.03 -7.77 -28.23
C PHE A 324 2.34 -7.09 -28.60
N ILE A 325 3.01 -6.44 -27.64
CA ILE A 325 4.34 -5.85 -27.85
C ILE A 325 5.33 -6.94 -28.24
N ASP A 326 5.41 -8.03 -27.46
CA ASP A 326 6.39 -9.11 -27.71
C ASP A 326 6.25 -9.71 -29.13
N ILE A 327 5.02 -9.86 -29.63
CA ILE A 327 4.77 -10.36 -30.99
C ILE A 327 5.08 -9.28 -32.03
N ALA A 328 4.69 -8.03 -31.81
CA ALA A 328 4.97 -6.94 -32.73
C ALA A 328 6.48 -6.73 -32.92
N GLU A 329 7.26 -6.82 -31.84
CA GLU A 329 8.72 -6.76 -31.92
C GLU A 329 9.31 -7.89 -32.75
N LYS A 330 8.85 -9.12 -32.51
CA LYS A 330 9.31 -10.27 -33.29
C LYS A 330 8.96 -10.12 -34.77
N LEU A 331 7.77 -9.60 -35.09
CA LEU A 331 7.36 -9.32 -36.46
C LEU A 331 8.24 -8.24 -37.12
N LEU A 332 8.60 -7.19 -36.39
CA LEU A 332 9.50 -6.13 -36.86
C LEU A 332 10.95 -6.61 -37.05
N GLN A 333 11.36 -7.65 -36.32
CA GLN A 333 12.68 -8.28 -36.46
C GLN A 333 12.76 -9.28 -37.63
N THR A 334 11.64 -9.63 -38.27
CA THR A 334 11.65 -10.58 -39.40
C THR A 334 12.40 -10.03 -40.61
N THR A 335 12.82 -10.89 -41.54
CA THR A 335 13.44 -10.46 -42.80
C THR A 335 12.43 -10.11 -43.89
N ILE A 336 11.12 -10.22 -43.62
CA ILE A 336 10.06 -10.04 -44.60
C ILE A 336 9.58 -8.58 -44.59
N GLU A 337 9.96 -7.81 -45.60
CA GLU A 337 9.73 -6.36 -45.63
C GLU A 337 8.24 -5.98 -45.72
N SER A 338 7.41 -6.81 -46.37
CA SER A 338 5.96 -6.60 -46.43
C SER A 338 5.28 -6.76 -45.06
N VAL A 339 5.79 -7.64 -44.21
CA VAL A 339 5.29 -7.78 -42.83
C VAL A 339 5.67 -6.53 -42.03
N LYS A 340 6.91 -6.05 -42.17
CA LYS A 340 7.36 -4.82 -41.49
C LYS A 340 6.55 -3.59 -41.88
N SER A 341 6.23 -3.42 -43.17
CA SER A 341 5.46 -2.26 -43.65
C SER A 341 4.03 -2.23 -43.12
N ASP A 342 3.43 -3.41 -42.94
CA ASP A 342 2.02 -3.55 -42.60
C ASP A 342 1.77 -3.62 -41.08
N VAL A 343 2.81 -3.92 -40.29
CA VAL A 343 2.77 -3.93 -38.82
C VAL A 343 2.32 -2.57 -38.24
N PRO A 344 2.90 -1.40 -38.61
CA PRO A 344 2.44 -0.10 -38.13
C PRO A 344 0.96 0.19 -38.39
N THR A 345 0.47 -0.16 -39.58
CA THR A 345 -0.93 0.07 -39.98
C THR A 345 -1.87 -0.82 -39.16
N THR A 346 -1.55 -2.11 -39.05
CA THR A 346 -2.36 -3.06 -38.30
C THR A 346 -2.31 -2.82 -36.79
N LEU A 347 -1.16 -2.38 -36.26
CA LEU A 347 -1.01 -1.92 -34.88
C LEU A 347 -2.04 -0.82 -34.58
N ARG A 348 -2.15 0.20 -35.44
CA ARG A 348 -3.13 1.29 -35.26
C ARG A 348 -4.57 0.77 -35.29
N GLU A 349 -4.89 -0.14 -36.19
CA GLU A 349 -6.25 -0.72 -36.26
C GLU A 349 -6.61 -1.53 -35.02
N ILE A 350 -5.69 -2.38 -34.53
CA ILE A 350 -5.94 -3.21 -33.34
C ILE A 350 -6.10 -2.33 -32.09
N LEU A 351 -5.30 -1.27 -31.97
CA LEU A 351 -5.40 -0.31 -30.86
C LEU A 351 -6.75 0.43 -30.83
N LYS A 352 -7.37 0.68 -31.99
CA LYS A 352 -8.70 1.32 -32.08
C LYS A 352 -9.85 0.43 -31.57
N VAL A 353 -9.74 -0.88 -31.70
CA VAL A 353 -10.87 -1.81 -31.46
C VAL A 353 -11.04 -2.17 -29.98
N SER A 354 -10.23 -1.61 -29.06
CA SER A 354 -10.32 -1.83 -27.61
C SER A 354 -10.36 -3.33 -27.22
N GLN A 355 -9.54 -4.16 -27.85
CA GLN A 355 -9.55 -5.61 -27.60
C GLN A 355 -8.95 -6.01 -26.24
N PHE A 356 -8.26 -5.10 -25.57
CA PHE A 356 -7.56 -5.35 -24.32
C PHE A 356 -8.30 -4.72 -23.14
N THR A 357 -8.52 -5.51 -22.08
CA THR A 357 -8.97 -4.97 -20.79
C THR A 357 -7.87 -4.10 -20.19
N MET A 358 -8.11 -2.80 -20.13
CA MET A 358 -7.25 -1.84 -19.44
C MET A 358 -7.38 -2.03 -17.93
N THR A 359 -6.27 -2.37 -17.29
CA THR A 359 -6.10 -2.31 -15.84
C THR A 359 -4.85 -1.49 -15.55
N LEU A 360 -4.74 -0.91 -14.36
CA LEU A 360 -3.56 -0.10 -14.01
C LEU A 360 -2.26 -0.92 -14.05
N GLU A 361 -2.33 -2.20 -13.66
CA GLU A 361 -1.22 -3.13 -13.77
C GLU A 361 -0.83 -3.39 -15.23
N ASN A 362 -1.80 -3.58 -16.13
CA ASN A 362 -1.52 -3.74 -17.56
C ASN A 362 -0.92 -2.48 -18.17
N VAL A 363 -1.38 -1.29 -17.76
CA VAL A 363 -0.82 0.00 -18.20
C VAL A 363 0.61 0.17 -17.71
N LEU A 364 0.88 -0.18 -16.45
CA LEU A 364 2.23 -0.14 -15.88
C LEU A 364 3.17 -1.09 -16.61
N GLN A 365 2.80 -2.37 -16.74
CA GLN A 365 3.59 -3.37 -17.47
C GLN A 365 3.84 -2.97 -18.92
N PHE A 366 2.83 -2.38 -19.57
CA PHE A 366 2.95 -1.81 -20.90
C PHE A 366 4.03 -0.72 -20.95
N LEU A 367 3.93 0.30 -20.09
CA LEU A 367 4.87 1.42 -20.08
C LEU A 367 6.29 0.98 -19.68
N GLU A 368 6.41 0.06 -18.71
CA GLU A 368 7.66 -0.60 -18.33
C GLU A 368 8.34 -1.25 -19.52
N LYS A 369 7.59 -2.04 -20.29
CA LYS A 369 8.09 -2.74 -21.47
C LYS A 369 8.51 -1.77 -22.57
N VAL A 370 7.71 -0.74 -22.83
CA VAL A 370 8.00 0.29 -23.83
C VAL A 370 9.31 1.02 -23.51
N HIS A 371 9.54 1.37 -22.24
CA HIS A 371 10.74 2.09 -21.81
C HIS A 371 11.97 1.18 -21.72
N SER A 372 11.83 -0.06 -21.22
CA SER A 372 12.99 -0.91 -20.91
C SER A 372 13.52 -1.75 -22.07
N SER A 373 12.63 -2.32 -22.91
CA SER A 373 13.04 -3.34 -23.88
C SER A 373 12.54 -3.10 -25.30
N CYS A 374 11.69 -2.09 -25.51
CA CYS A 374 11.05 -1.89 -26.80
C CYS A 374 11.97 -1.26 -27.85
N SER A 375 11.99 -1.80 -29.07
CA SER A 375 12.72 -1.22 -30.21
C SER A 375 12.26 0.22 -30.50
N ASN A 376 13.20 1.11 -30.90
CA ASN A 376 12.89 2.52 -31.18
C ASN A 376 11.76 2.71 -32.21
N SER A 377 11.68 1.85 -33.22
CA SER A 377 10.62 1.91 -34.23
C SER A 377 9.24 1.63 -33.64
N LEU A 378 9.11 0.61 -32.79
CA LEU A 378 7.84 0.28 -32.14
C LEU A 378 7.50 1.29 -31.05
N ARG A 379 8.50 1.73 -30.26
CA ARG A 379 8.36 2.80 -29.27
C ARG A 379 7.78 4.06 -29.91
N ASN A 380 8.34 4.52 -31.03
CA ASN A 380 7.84 5.68 -31.75
C ASN A 380 6.38 5.51 -32.22
N ILE A 381 5.97 4.31 -32.65
CA ILE A 381 4.57 4.05 -33.05
C ILE A 381 3.64 4.11 -31.84
N LEU A 382 4.05 3.51 -30.72
CA LEU A 382 3.25 3.44 -29.50
C LEU A 382 3.13 4.80 -28.80
N GLU A 383 4.23 5.55 -28.70
CA GLU A 383 4.27 6.87 -28.07
C GLU A 383 3.49 7.91 -28.88
N ASN A 384 3.52 7.83 -30.21
CA ASN A 384 2.78 8.74 -31.09
C ASN A 384 1.33 8.28 -31.38
N SER A 385 0.88 7.16 -30.79
CA SER A 385 -0.49 6.70 -30.96
C SER A 385 -1.46 7.53 -30.13
N SER A 386 -2.21 8.40 -30.81
CA SER A 386 -3.25 9.25 -30.21
C SER A 386 -4.41 8.42 -29.64
N ASP A 387 -4.78 7.32 -30.30
CA ASP A 387 -5.83 6.40 -29.83
C ASP A 387 -5.42 5.71 -28.51
N LEU A 388 -4.19 5.20 -28.44
CA LEU A 388 -3.66 4.56 -27.23
C LEU A 388 -3.51 5.57 -26.09
N SER A 389 -2.94 6.74 -26.38
CA SER A 389 -2.81 7.81 -25.39
C SER A 389 -4.17 8.24 -24.86
N SER A 390 -5.18 8.37 -25.73
CA SER A 390 -6.54 8.73 -25.33
C SER A 390 -7.21 7.64 -24.50
N ALA A 391 -7.00 6.37 -24.85
CA ALA A 391 -7.53 5.24 -24.10
C ALA A 391 -6.91 5.16 -22.69
N ILE A 392 -5.57 5.29 -22.56
CA ILE A 392 -4.88 5.31 -21.26
C ILE A 392 -5.36 6.51 -20.44
N THR A 393 -5.41 7.70 -21.05
CA THR A 393 -5.92 8.93 -20.42
C THR A 393 -7.34 8.74 -19.88
N ASN A 394 -8.26 8.20 -20.70
CA ASN A 394 -9.64 7.98 -20.31
C ASN A 394 -9.77 6.94 -19.19
N TYR A 395 -8.96 5.87 -19.24
CA TYR A 395 -8.90 4.89 -18.16
C TYR A 395 -8.44 5.54 -16.86
N LEU A 396 -7.32 6.27 -16.87
CA LEU A 396 -6.78 6.94 -15.69
C LEU A 396 -7.79 7.95 -15.12
N ARG A 397 -8.41 8.81 -15.94
CA ARG A 397 -9.42 9.78 -15.49
C ARG A 397 -10.61 9.13 -14.78
N ASN A 398 -11.05 7.96 -15.25
CA ASN A 398 -12.19 7.25 -14.69
C ASN A 398 -11.79 6.28 -13.57
N MET A 399 -10.49 6.12 -13.29
CA MET A 399 -10.00 5.19 -12.30
C MET A 399 -10.23 5.73 -10.89
N ASN A 400 -11.00 4.97 -10.11
CA ASN A 400 -11.05 5.17 -8.67
C ASN A 400 -9.92 4.38 -8.01
N VAL A 401 -8.88 5.08 -7.56
CA VAL A 401 -7.79 4.49 -6.78
C VAL A 401 -8.34 4.14 -5.39
N THR A 402 -8.28 2.87 -5.01
CA THR A 402 -8.87 2.33 -3.77
C THR A 402 -7.86 1.64 -2.86
N SER A 403 -6.64 1.39 -3.35
CA SER A 403 -5.60 0.68 -2.61
C SER A 403 -4.22 1.34 -2.76
N VAL A 404 -3.33 1.06 -1.81
CA VAL A 404 -1.94 1.56 -1.83
C VAL A 404 -1.16 1.04 -3.03
N ASN A 405 -1.36 -0.22 -3.42
CA ASN A 405 -0.69 -0.78 -4.59
C ASN A 405 -1.11 -0.03 -5.86
N GLN A 406 -2.38 0.38 -5.97
CA GLN A 406 -2.83 1.23 -7.07
C GLN A 406 -2.23 2.63 -6.99
N LEU A 407 -2.03 3.20 -5.80
CA LEU A 407 -1.37 4.50 -5.64
C LEU A 407 0.12 4.43 -6.06
N ASP A 408 0.83 3.36 -5.70
CA ASP A 408 2.22 3.13 -6.12
C ASP A 408 2.31 2.88 -7.64
N HIS A 409 1.43 2.05 -8.20
CA HIS A 409 1.38 1.84 -9.65
C HIS A 409 1.02 3.14 -10.38
N LEU A 410 0.09 3.94 -9.85
CA LEU A 410 -0.26 5.23 -10.44
C LEU A 410 0.92 6.19 -10.38
N SER A 411 1.65 6.21 -9.25
CA SER A 411 2.92 6.94 -9.14
C SER A 411 3.88 6.51 -10.23
N LYS A 412 4.14 5.21 -10.39
CA LYS A 412 5.04 4.70 -11.44
C LYS A 412 4.59 5.09 -12.84
N VAL A 413 3.30 4.95 -13.14
CA VAL A 413 2.73 5.32 -14.45
C VAL A 413 2.87 6.81 -14.74
N LEU A 414 2.59 7.68 -13.76
CA LEU A 414 2.58 9.14 -13.97
C LEU A 414 3.96 9.79 -13.85
N ILE A 415 4.84 9.20 -13.04
CA ILE A 415 6.13 9.79 -12.64
C ILE A 415 7.29 9.04 -13.28
N ASP A 416 7.35 7.71 -13.14
CA ASP A 416 8.54 6.93 -13.51
C ASP A 416 8.56 6.59 -15.01
N TYR A 417 7.40 6.32 -15.63
CA TYR A 417 7.30 5.93 -17.04
C TYR A 417 6.74 7.01 -17.96
N TYR A 418 7.15 8.25 -17.69
CA TYR A 418 6.74 9.47 -18.37
C TYR A 418 6.42 9.29 -19.87
N ASN A 419 5.18 9.63 -20.25
CA ASN A 419 4.78 9.82 -21.65
C ASN A 419 4.14 11.22 -21.79
N PRO A 420 4.78 12.17 -22.50
CA PRO A 420 4.30 13.54 -22.60
C PRO A 420 2.90 13.66 -23.22
N HIS A 421 2.53 12.79 -24.17
CA HIS A 421 1.20 12.83 -24.79
C HIS A 421 0.10 12.44 -23.82
N ILE A 422 0.29 11.38 -23.03
CA ILE A 422 -0.67 10.95 -22.00
C ILE A 422 -0.85 12.05 -20.96
N LEU A 423 0.24 12.63 -20.48
CA LEU A 423 0.21 13.66 -19.43
C LEU A 423 -0.44 14.97 -19.91
N ASN A 424 -0.12 15.42 -21.13
CA ASN A 424 -0.72 16.61 -21.71
C ASN A 424 -2.25 16.46 -21.84
N GLN A 425 -2.73 15.27 -22.21
CA GLN A 425 -4.16 15.01 -22.26
C GLN A 425 -4.79 14.89 -20.87
N LEU A 426 -4.10 14.29 -19.88
CA LEU A 426 -4.65 14.05 -18.55
C LEU A 426 -5.02 15.34 -17.79
N GLN A 427 -4.48 16.50 -18.18
CA GLN A 427 -4.51 17.73 -17.40
C GLN A 427 -3.98 17.46 -15.98
N VAL A 428 -2.71 17.06 -15.92
CA VAL A 428 -2.05 16.51 -14.72
C VAL A 428 -2.35 17.25 -13.42
N PRO A 429 -2.31 18.60 -13.35
CA PRO A 429 -2.59 19.31 -12.11
C PRO A 429 -4.02 19.07 -11.59
N ALA A 430 -5.00 19.08 -12.50
CA ALA A 430 -6.41 18.86 -12.15
C ALA A 430 -6.67 17.40 -11.76
N TYR A 431 -6.11 16.45 -12.50
CA TYR A 431 -6.24 15.04 -12.19
C TYR A 431 -5.61 14.67 -10.84
N ILE A 432 -4.39 15.17 -10.58
CA ILE A 432 -3.70 14.86 -9.32
C ILE A 432 -4.43 15.50 -8.15
N LYS A 433 -4.94 16.73 -8.29
CA LYS A 433 -5.82 17.34 -7.29
C LYS A 433 -7.03 16.44 -6.98
N ASP A 434 -7.68 15.89 -8.00
CA ASP A 434 -8.82 15.00 -7.84
C ASP A 434 -8.43 13.69 -7.11
N VAL A 435 -7.30 13.07 -7.49
CA VAL A 435 -6.76 11.88 -6.82
C VAL A 435 -6.43 12.15 -5.34
N LEU A 436 -5.75 13.27 -5.06
CA LEU A 436 -5.32 13.65 -3.72
C LEU A 436 -6.50 14.03 -2.81
N THR A 437 -7.54 14.65 -3.37
CA THR A 437 -8.74 15.04 -2.60
C THR A 437 -9.70 13.88 -2.34
N LYS A 438 -9.72 12.85 -3.21
CA LYS A 438 -10.54 11.64 -3.02
C LYS A 438 -9.98 10.68 -1.96
N TYR A 439 -8.70 10.76 -1.63
CA TYR A 439 -8.09 9.88 -0.63
C TYR A 439 -8.32 10.38 0.80
N THR A 440 -8.91 9.54 1.65
CA THR A 440 -9.09 9.80 3.08
C THR A 440 -7.97 9.22 3.93
N ASP A 441 -7.74 9.82 5.10
CA ASP A 441 -6.66 9.67 6.10
C ASP A 441 -6.18 8.26 6.48
N LYS A 442 -6.85 7.18 6.06
CA LYS A 442 -6.63 5.82 6.57
C LYS A 442 -5.25 5.22 6.24
N ARG A 443 -4.41 5.88 5.41
CA ARG A 443 -3.07 5.38 4.98
C ARG A 443 -2.06 6.52 4.74
N ALA A 444 -1.81 7.33 5.77
CA ALA A 444 -0.94 8.50 5.72
C ALA A 444 0.47 8.25 5.13
N ASP A 445 1.08 7.09 5.37
CA ASP A 445 2.44 6.77 4.88
C ASP A 445 2.52 6.68 3.36
N ALA A 446 1.64 5.88 2.75
CA ALA A 446 1.62 5.69 1.31
C ALA A 446 1.23 6.98 0.58
N LEU A 447 0.30 7.73 1.18
CA LEU A 447 -0.14 9.01 0.64
C LEU A 447 0.98 10.05 0.71
N TRP A 448 1.74 10.10 1.82
CA TRP A 448 2.94 10.93 1.93
C TRP A 448 4.02 10.55 0.91
N LEU A 449 4.28 9.25 0.71
CA LEU A 449 5.25 8.81 -0.30
C LEU A 449 4.86 9.32 -1.70
N PHE A 450 3.56 9.28 -2.01
CA PHE A 450 3.02 9.84 -3.25
C PHE A 450 3.20 11.36 -3.32
N TYR A 451 2.88 12.11 -2.25
CA TYR A 451 3.11 13.56 -2.17
C TYR A 451 4.58 13.94 -2.38
N HIS A 452 5.50 13.17 -1.78
CA HIS A 452 6.94 13.40 -1.89
C HIS A 452 7.47 13.10 -3.30
N LYS A 453 7.07 11.98 -3.91
CA LYS A 453 7.40 11.67 -5.31
C LYS A 453 6.84 12.72 -6.26
N TRP A 454 5.61 13.17 -6.00
CA TRP A 454 4.99 14.24 -6.77
C TRP A 454 5.79 15.54 -6.68
N PHE A 455 6.19 15.94 -5.46
CA PHE A 455 6.99 17.14 -5.23
C PHE A 455 8.29 17.07 -6.04
N ASN A 456 9.04 15.97 -5.92
CA ASN A 456 10.28 15.79 -6.66
C ASN A 456 10.04 15.84 -8.18
N CYS A 457 9.06 15.10 -8.71
CA CYS A 457 8.86 15.03 -10.15
C CYS A 457 8.34 16.36 -10.75
N PHE A 458 7.31 16.95 -10.16
CA PHE A 458 6.57 18.06 -10.78
C PHE A 458 7.06 19.43 -10.36
N LEU A 459 7.63 19.58 -9.16
CA LEU A 459 8.17 20.85 -8.68
C LEU A 459 9.70 20.93 -8.86
N CYS A 460 10.41 19.79 -8.82
CA CYS A 460 11.86 19.76 -8.93
C CYS A 460 12.40 19.33 -10.31
N ASP A 461 11.95 18.19 -10.85
CA ASP A 461 12.61 17.55 -11.99
C ASP A 461 12.10 18.01 -13.37
N ARG A 462 10.84 18.46 -13.48
CA ARG A 462 10.29 18.84 -14.79
C ARG A 462 10.89 20.13 -15.31
N HIS A 463 11.50 20.01 -16.50
CA HIS A 463 12.00 21.09 -17.34
C HIS A 463 10.86 22.01 -17.81
N TYR A 464 10.46 22.94 -16.96
CA TYR A 464 9.72 24.09 -17.42
C TYR A 464 10.74 25.05 -18.05
N ALA A 465 10.49 25.44 -19.30
CA ALA A 465 11.33 26.39 -20.00
C ALA A 465 11.45 27.67 -19.15
N ASN A 466 12.67 28.14 -18.88
CA ASN A 466 13.00 29.35 -18.11
C ASN A 466 12.27 30.60 -18.63
N THR A 467 11.00 30.74 -18.28
CA THR A 467 10.05 31.72 -18.80
C THR A 467 9.10 32.13 -17.67
N ASP A 468 8.49 33.31 -17.73
CA ASP A 468 7.54 33.75 -16.68
C ASP A 468 6.34 32.79 -16.51
N THR A 469 6.01 32.04 -17.57
CA THR A 469 5.02 30.96 -17.54
C THR A 469 5.40 29.80 -16.63
N ASP A 470 6.69 29.53 -16.43
CA ASP A 470 7.18 28.49 -15.54
C ASP A 470 6.93 28.84 -14.07
N LEU A 471 7.32 30.04 -13.63
CA LEU A 471 7.12 30.45 -12.24
C LEU A 471 5.63 30.39 -11.87
N LYS A 472 4.75 30.87 -12.75
CA LYS A 472 3.30 30.77 -12.54
C LYS A 472 2.84 29.32 -12.39
N MET A 473 3.32 28.42 -13.23
CA MET A 473 2.97 27.00 -13.15
C MET A 473 3.50 26.35 -11.87
N PHE A 474 4.72 26.70 -11.45
CA PHE A 474 5.27 26.29 -10.16
C PHE A 474 4.38 26.74 -8.99
N VAL A 475 3.96 28.01 -8.98
CA VAL A 475 3.04 28.56 -7.96
C VAL A 475 1.72 27.79 -7.95
N ASP A 476 1.07 27.64 -9.11
CA ASP A 476 -0.23 26.96 -9.22
C ASP A 476 -0.14 25.50 -8.72
N LEU A 477 0.95 24.80 -9.05
CA LEU A 477 1.20 23.44 -8.60
C LEU A 477 1.47 23.38 -7.09
N LEU A 478 2.31 24.27 -6.58
CA LEU A 478 2.63 24.33 -5.16
C LEU A 478 1.37 24.61 -4.33
N ASP A 479 0.51 25.52 -4.77
CA ASP A 479 -0.75 25.84 -4.11
C ASP A 479 -1.69 24.63 -4.06
N ILE A 480 -1.78 23.87 -5.15
CA ILE A 480 -2.56 22.62 -5.19
C ILE A 480 -2.02 21.64 -4.15
N TRP A 481 -0.69 21.45 -4.10
CA TRP A 481 -0.03 20.50 -3.21
C TRP A 481 -0.19 20.87 -1.73
N LEU A 482 0.11 22.12 -1.37
CA LEU A 482 -0.06 22.60 0.00
C LEU A 482 -1.53 22.60 0.41
N GLY A 483 -2.43 23.03 -0.47
CA GLY A 483 -3.88 23.03 -0.24
C GLY A 483 -4.46 21.64 0.04
N THR A 484 -3.83 20.59 -0.48
CA THR A 484 -4.21 19.20 -0.17
C THR A 484 -3.62 18.70 1.16
N ILE A 485 -2.40 19.10 1.53
CA ILE A 485 -1.78 18.77 2.83
C ILE A 485 -2.59 19.38 3.99
N ILE A 486 -3.07 20.63 3.85
CA ILE A 486 -3.90 21.32 4.87
C ILE A 486 -5.10 20.48 5.29
N LYS A 487 -5.71 19.76 4.34
CA LYS A 487 -6.94 19.01 4.58
C LYS A 487 -6.70 17.66 5.27
N GLN A 488 -5.44 17.24 5.43
CA GLN A 488 -5.06 15.92 5.91
C GLN A 488 -4.06 16.04 7.09
N TYR A 489 -4.61 16.16 8.30
CA TYR A 489 -3.82 16.42 9.52
C TYR A 489 -2.68 15.41 9.74
N THR A 490 -2.89 14.13 9.43
CA THR A 490 -1.86 13.09 9.60
C THR A 490 -0.63 13.27 8.70
N ILE A 491 -0.77 14.03 7.61
CA ILE A 491 0.30 14.31 6.66
C ILE A 491 1.06 15.55 7.05
N HIS A 492 0.41 16.47 7.76
CA HIS A 492 1.04 17.70 8.21
C HIS A 492 2.30 17.43 9.05
N SER A 493 2.24 16.50 10.00
CA SER A 493 3.41 16.08 10.80
C SER A 493 4.55 15.54 9.92
N LYS A 494 4.25 14.71 8.92
CA LYS A 494 5.24 14.17 7.99
C LYS A 494 5.87 15.24 7.09
N PHE A 495 5.07 16.23 6.70
CA PHE A 495 5.54 17.38 5.94
C PHE A 495 6.61 18.13 6.75
N ILE A 496 6.34 18.40 8.02
CA ILE A 496 7.28 19.09 8.94
C ILE A 496 8.60 18.33 9.05
N LEU A 497 8.53 17.01 9.26
CA LEU A 497 9.70 16.14 9.35
C LEU A 497 10.55 16.12 8.07
N SER A 498 9.98 16.54 6.95
CA SER A 498 10.60 16.43 5.63
C SER A 498 10.95 17.77 4.99
N ILE A 499 10.64 18.91 5.64
CA ILE A 499 10.89 20.26 5.09
C ILE A 499 12.32 20.40 4.58
N ASP A 500 13.31 20.02 5.39
CA ASP A 500 14.71 20.13 4.99
C ASP A 500 15.01 19.28 3.75
N SER A 501 14.49 18.05 3.68
CA SER A 501 14.67 17.19 2.51
C SER A 501 14.01 17.78 1.26
N LEU A 502 12.83 18.37 1.38
CA LEU A 502 12.14 19.02 0.27
C LEU A 502 12.89 20.27 -0.20
N ILE A 503 13.42 21.06 0.73
CA ILE A 503 14.28 22.21 0.40
C ILE A 503 15.55 21.74 -0.32
N GLN A 504 16.19 20.66 0.12
CA GLN A 504 17.34 20.10 -0.57
C GLN A 504 16.96 19.63 -1.98
N SER A 505 15.81 18.96 -2.16
CA SER A 505 15.33 18.61 -3.50
C SER A 505 15.17 19.83 -4.41
N LEU A 506 14.63 20.95 -3.89
CA LEU A 506 14.51 22.21 -4.67
C LEU A 506 15.87 22.83 -5.02
N LEU A 507 16.85 22.75 -4.12
CA LEU A 507 18.19 23.31 -4.34
C LEU A 507 19.03 22.47 -5.31
N ASN A 508 18.80 21.15 -5.35
CA ASN A 508 19.56 20.20 -6.16
C ASN A 508 19.14 20.13 -7.64
N ILE A 509 18.15 20.92 -8.07
CA ILE A 509 17.67 20.93 -9.46
C ILE A 509 18.80 21.40 -10.39
N GLU A 510 19.38 20.50 -11.20
CA GLU A 510 20.60 20.79 -11.98
C GLU A 510 20.38 21.84 -13.08
N HIS A 511 19.18 21.88 -13.66
CA HIS A 511 18.87 22.69 -14.83
C HIS A 511 18.37 24.11 -14.52
N LEU A 512 18.13 24.44 -13.25
CA LEU A 512 17.75 25.80 -12.83
C LEU A 512 18.98 26.68 -12.66
N GLY A 513 18.89 27.91 -13.19
CA GLY A 513 19.95 28.91 -13.04
C GLY A 513 20.14 29.33 -11.58
N GLN A 514 21.34 29.85 -11.25
CA GLN A 514 21.68 30.30 -9.89
C GLN A 514 20.73 31.36 -9.32
N THR A 515 20.05 32.13 -10.17
CA THR A 515 19.09 33.17 -9.78
C THR A 515 17.67 32.66 -9.53
N GLN A 516 17.29 31.49 -10.08
CA GLN A 516 15.93 30.97 -9.98
C GLN A 516 15.73 30.06 -8.76
N LYS A 517 16.77 29.32 -8.37
CA LYS A 517 16.72 28.46 -7.17
C LYS A 517 16.34 29.25 -5.90
N PRO A 518 16.94 30.43 -5.63
CA PRO A 518 16.55 31.25 -4.48
C PRO A 518 15.09 31.71 -4.56
N ASN A 519 14.60 32.13 -5.74
CA ASN A 519 13.23 32.60 -5.90
C ASN A 519 12.19 31.49 -5.66
N ARG A 520 12.41 30.28 -6.19
CA ARG A 520 11.53 29.13 -5.95
C ARG A 520 11.56 28.70 -4.48
N LEU A 521 12.74 28.71 -3.86
CA LEU A 521 12.88 28.40 -2.45
C LEU A 521 12.16 29.43 -1.58
N GLU A 522 12.35 30.73 -1.85
CA GLU A 522 11.66 31.80 -1.14
C GLU A 522 10.14 31.65 -1.29
N PHE A 523 9.65 31.39 -2.50
CA PHE A 523 8.23 31.18 -2.73
C PHE A 523 7.70 29.93 -2.01
N PHE A 524 8.44 28.83 -2.04
CA PHE A 524 8.10 27.61 -1.29
C PHE A 524 7.97 27.89 0.21
N ILE A 525 8.95 28.59 0.79
CA ILE A 525 8.95 28.96 2.20
C ILE A 525 7.75 29.87 2.50
N GLN A 526 7.56 30.95 1.74
CA GLN A 526 6.47 31.91 1.97
C GLN A 526 5.08 31.26 1.88
N THR A 527 4.88 30.35 0.93
CA THR A 527 3.57 29.71 0.69
C THR A 527 3.30 28.57 1.68
N SER A 528 4.33 27.85 2.12
CA SER A 528 4.19 26.79 3.12
C SER A 528 4.07 27.32 4.55
N LEU A 529 4.63 28.50 4.83
CA LEU A 529 4.67 29.08 6.16
C LEU A 529 3.31 29.13 6.89
N PRO A 530 2.20 29.58 6.27
CA PRO A 530 0.87 29.59 6.90
C PRO A 530 0.41 28.24 7.47
N LEU A 531 0.93 27.11 6.97
CA LEU A 531 0.61 25.78 7.49
C LEU A 531 1.04 25.58 8.94
N PHE A 532 2.12 26.27 9.34
CA PHE A 532 2.74 26.13 10.66
C PHE A 532 2.24 27.16 11.68
N PHE A 533 1.17 27.89 11.37
CA PHE A 533 0.55 28.87 12.27
C PHE A 533 -0.91 28.49 12.51
N PRO A 534 -1.18 27.43 13.29
CA PRO A 534 -2.53 27.08 13.68
C PRO A 534 -3.17 28.20 14.50
N LYS A 535 -4.51 28.25 14.49
CA LYS A 535 -5.27 29.27 15.24
C LYS A 535 -5.19 29.08 16.76
N GLU A 536 -5.01 27.84 17.20
CA GLU A 536 -4.90 27.49 18.62
C GLU A 536 -3.47 27.67 19.12
N ILE A 537 -3.30 28.39 20.24
CA ILE A 537 -1.99 28.72 20.79
C ILE A 537 -1.23 27.46 21.25
N SER A 538 -1.91 26.49 21.85
CA SER A 538 -1.30 25.20 22.21
C SER A 538 -0.68 24.50 21.00
N ALA A 539 -1.43 24.40 19.91
CA ALA A 539 -0.95 23.81 18.66
C ALA A 539 0.19 24.61 18.03
N LEU A 540 0.18 25.95 18.15
CA LEU A 540 1.26 26.81 17.65
C LEU A 540 2.58 26.53 18.37
N ILE A 541 2.52 26.29 19.67
CA ILE A 541 3.70 26.00 20.50
C ILE A 541 4.24 24.59 20.22
N GLU A 542 3.36 23.59 20.10
CA GLU A 542 3.75 22.24 19.67
C GLU A 542 4.40 22.28 18.27
N MET A 543 3.87 23.13 17.38
CA MET A 543 4.41 23.33 16.06
C MET A 543 5.81 23.98 16.12
N ALA A 544 5.98 25.04 16.92
CA ALA A 544 7.29 25.66 17.13
C ALA A 544 8.33 24.66 17.67
N GLU A 545 7.94 23.75 18.56
CA GLU A 545 8.81 22.68 19.07
C GLU A 545 9.18 21.69 17.97
N GLN A 546 8.21 21.20 17.19
CA GLN A 546 8.52 20.28 16.09
C GLN A 546 9.46 20.93 15.05
N ILE A 547 9.27 22.21 14.75
CA ILE A 547 10.18 22.97 13.88
C ILE A 547 11.57 23.06 14.50
N ALA A 548 11.66 23.37 15.80
CA ALA A 548 12.92 23.44 16.54
C ALA A 548 13.73 22.15 16.46
N VAL A 549 13.05 21.00 16.55
CA VAL A 549 13.68 19.68 16.57
C VAL A 549 14.06 19.21 15.16
N HIS A 550 13.20 19.47 14.18
CA HIS A 550 13.28 18.79 12.88
C HIS A 550 13.76 19.66 11.72
N VAL A 551 13.72 20.99 11.84
CA VAL A 551 14.07 21.91 10.75
C VAL A 551 15.41 22.59 11.03
N LYS A 552 16.39 22.34 10.16
CA LYS A 552 17.74 22.90 10.25
C LYS A 552 17.99 24.00 9.22
N ASN A 553 17.15 24.12 8.19
CA ASN A 553 17.32 25.13 7.17
C ASN A 553 17.21 26.56 7.74
N GLN A 554 18.29 27.35 7.66
CA GLN A 554 18.33 28.69 8.23
C GLN A 554 17.38 29.69 7.58
N GLN A 555 17.18 29.61 6.25
CA GLN A 555 16.29 30.54 5.54
C GLN A 555 14.84 30.34 5.97
N PHE A 556 14.41 29.08 6.11
CA PHE A 556 13.10 28.74 6.65
C PHE A 556 12.94 29.28 8.08
N MET A 557 13.94 29.06 8.95
CA MET A 557 13.88 29.51 10.34
C MET A 557 13.80 31.04 10.47
N ILE A 558 14.52 31.79 9.63
CA ILE A 558 14.43 33.25 9.57
C ILE A 558 13.02 33.69 9.17
N ALA A 559 12.46 33.07 8.12
CA ALA A 559 11.13 33.42 7.62
C ALA A 559 10.03 33.05 8.63
N TYR A 560 10.17 31.91 9.33
CA TYR A 560 9.27 31.49 10.40
C TYR A 560 9.25 32.51 11.55
N LYS A 561 10.43 32.93 12.05
CA LYS A 561 10.54 33.95 13.10
C LYS A 561 9.91 35.28 12.68
N LYS A 562 10.18 35.73 11.45
CA LYS A 562 9.58 36.96 10.91
C LYS A 562 8.06 36.88 10.86
N LYS A 563 7.52 35.74 10.43
CA LYS A 563 6.06 35.54 10.40
C LYS A 563 5.46 35.49 11.81
N PHE A 564 6.12 34.84 12.75
CA PHE A 564 5.71 34.85 14.16
C PHE A 564 5.69 36.29 14.73
N GLN A 565 6.71 37.09 14.45
CA GLN A 565 6.76 38.49 14.86
C GLN A 565 5.55 39.28 14.30
N LEU A 566 5.28 39.16 13.00
CA LEU A 566 4.19 39.90 12.35
C LEU A 566 2.80 39.45 12.83
N ASP A 567 2.54 38.14 12.85
CA ASP A 567 1.19 37.60 13.06
C ASP A 567 0.82 37.49 14.54
N ILE A 568 1.81 37.27 15.41
CA ILE A 568 1.60 37.05 16.84
C ILE A 568 2.05 38.26 17.65
N ALA A 569 3.27 38.75 17.42
CA ALA A 569 3.86 39.75 18.30
C ALA A 569 3.36 41.17 18.03
N GLU A 570 3.21 41.54 16.76
CA GLU A 570 2.81 42.88 16.32
C GLU A 570 1.30 43.04 16.13
N ASN A 571 0.53 41.95 16.11
CA ASN A 571 -0.92 41.99 16.00
C ASN A 571 -1.58 42.42 17.33
N ASP A 572 -2.26 43.57 17.33
CA ASP A 572 -2.80 44.22 18.54
C ASP A 572 -3.65 43.32 19.44
N THR A 573 -4.48 42.42 18.87
CA THR A 573 -5.28 41.49 19.68
C THR A 573 -4.43 40.46 20.41
N ASN A 574 -3.36 39.98 19.76
CA ASN A 574 -2.45 39.01 20.34
C ASN A 574 -1.42 39.67 21.27
N LYS A 575 -1.03 40.91 20.98
CA LYS A 575 -0.19 41.73 21.85
C LYS A 575 -0.81 41.95 23.22
N LEU A 576 -2.12 42.19 23.29
CA LEU A 576 -2.86 42.22 24.55
C LEU A 576 -2.84 40.86 25.27
N ASN A 577 -2.97 39.75 24.53
CA ASN A 577 -2.84 38.39 25.09
C ASN A 577 -1.40 38.06 25.55
N MET A 578 -0.37 38.74 25.02
CA MET A 578 1.00 38.63 25.50
C MET A 578 1.22 39.40 26.81
N LYS A 579 0.55 40.55 27.00
CA LYS A 579 0.58 41.33 28.26
C LYS A 579 -0.15 40.63 29.39
N HIS A 580 -1.27 39.96 29.10
CA HIS A 580 -1.99 39.19 30.10
C HIS A 580 -1.38 37.78 30.24
N LEU A 581 -0.65 37.54 31.33
CA LEU A 581 -0.13 36.22 31.72
C LEU A 581 -1.22 35.23 32.16
N SER A 582 -2.23 35.08 31.33
CA SER A 582 -3.09 33.91 31.37
C SER A 582 -2.25 32.69 30.98
N MET A 583 -2.66 31.51 31.47
CA MET A 583 -2.08 30.22 31.05
C MET A 583 -2.12 30.02 29.53
N ASP A 584 -2.94 30.78 28.82
CA ASP A 584 -3.11 30.67 27.37
C ASP A 584 -2.30 31.70 26.58
N SER A 585 -1.49 32.52 27.25
CA SER A 585 -0.57 33.45 26.58
C SER A 585 0.53 32.69 25.80
N PRO A 586 0.82 33.04 24.54
CA PRO A 586 1.92 32.42 23.77
C PRO A 586 3.26 32.57 24.49
N PHE A 587 3.50 33.73 25.10
CA PHE A 587 4.73 34.02 25.85
C PHE A 587 4.90 33.07 27.04
N PHE A 588 3.85 32.90 27.85
CA PHE A 588 3.90 32.02 29.01
C PHE A 588 4.09 30.55 28.63
N ARG A 589 3.42 30.09 27.57
CA ARG A 589 3.58 28.71 27.05
C ARG A 589 4.99 28.46 26.49
N LEU A 590 5.58 29.42 25.78
CA LEU A 590 6.97 29.33 25.34
C LEU A 590 7.93 29.22 26.53
N LEU A 591 7.70 30.01 27.60
CA LEU A 591 8.50 29.95 28.83
C LEU A 591 8.37 28.60 29.55
N GLN A 592 7.18 28.01 29.59
CA GLN A 592 7.04 26.66 30.14
C GLN A 592 7.81 25.63 29.30
N ARG A 593 7.72 25.71 27.97
CA ARG A 593 8.41 24.75 27.10
C ARG A 593 9.93 24.88 27.11
N ILE A 594 10.49 26.10 27.19
CA ILE A 594 11.96 26.24 27.28
C ILE A 594 12.52 25.65 28.58
N LYS A 595 11.74 25.62 29.68
CA LYS A 595 12.14 24.92 30.91
C LYS A 595 12.23 23.42 30.71
N GLU A 596 11.32 22.85 29.93
CA GLU A 596 11.31 21.43 29.59
C GLU A 596 12.41 21.09 28.57
N ARG A 597 12.71 22.02 27.67
CA ARG A 597 13.60 21.84 26.51
C ARG A 597 14.57 23.01 26.31
N PRO A 598 15.53 23.23 27.23
CA PRO A 598 16.44 24.38 27.17
C PRO A 598 17.43 24.32 26.00
N ASP A 599 17.55 23.17 25.33
CA ASP A 599 18.38 22.93 24.15
C ASP A 599 17.86 23.64 22.88
N LEU A 600 16.58 24.03 22.85
CA LEU A 600 15.92 24.52 21.65
C LEU A 600 16.10 26.03 21.45
N LYS A 601 17.18 26.41 20.77
CA LYS A 601 17.54 27.81 20.49
C LYS A 601 16.41 28.64 19.87
N ILE A 602 15.61 28.07 18.96
CA ILE A 602 14.52 28.84 18.35
C ILE A 602 13.44 29.24 19.36
N LEU A 603 13.17 28.45 20.39
CA LEU A 603 12.22 28.85 21.43
C LEU A 603 12.72 30.10 22.17
N ILE A 604 14.03 30.20 22.42
CA ILE A 604 14.66 31.40 22.98
C ILE A 604 14.45 32.59 22.04
N ASP A 605 14.72 32.40 20.74
CA ASP A 605 14.55 33.48 19.75
C ASP A 605 13.08 33.95 19.66
N LEU A 606 12.10 33.05 19.78
CA LEU A 606 10.67 33.40 19.80
C LEU A 606 10.27 34.12 21.11
N ILE A 607 10.85 33.71 22.25
CA ILE A 607 10.68 34.39 23.53
C ILE A 607 11.24 35.81 23.43
N GLU A 608 12.42 36.01 22.85
CA GLU A 608 13.00 37.34 22.62
C GLU A 608 12.11 38.22 21.73
N ILE A 609 11.48 37.65 20.69
CA ILE A 609 10.51 38.37 19.86
C ILE A 609 9.30 38.81 20.69
N CYS A 610 8.75 37.93 21.54
CA CYS A 610 7.64 38.28 22.44
C CYS A 610 8.06 39.38 23.42
N VAL A 611 9.26 39.26 23.98
CA VAL A 611 9.84 40.23 24.91
C VAL A 611 9.98 41.60 24.27
N ASN A 612 10.56 41.68 23.08
CA ASN A 612 10.79 42.95 22.39
C ASN A 612 9.49 43.63 21.94
N ALA A 613 8.42 42.87 21.75
CA ALA A 613 7.10 43.39 21.41
C ALA A 613 6.35 43.97 22.63
N ASN A 614 6.75 43.61 23.85
CA ASN A 614 6.11 44.07 25.08
C ASN A 614 6.87 45.24 25.71
N THR A 615 6.15 46.30 26.06
CA THR A 615 6.64 47.39 26.88
C THR A 615 6.07 47.24 28.29
N ILE A 616 6.93 47.20 29.30
CA ILE A 616 6.49 47.20 30.69
C ILE A 616 6.12 48.63 31.08
N GLU A 617 4.89 48.81 31.55
CA GLU A 617 4.40 50.10 32.02
C GLU A 617 4.71 50.26 33.52
N ASP A 618 5.11 51.47 33.95
CA ASP A 618 5.44 51.74 35.37
C ASP A 618 4.31 51.35 36.33
N LEU A 619 3.05 51.53 35.89
CA LEU A 619 1.87 51.13 36.65
C LEU A 619 1.82 49.62 36.86
N GLU A 620 2.18 48.83 35.84
CA GLU A 620 2.21 47.37 35.93
C GLU A 620 3.29 46.89 36.90
N VAL A 621 4.47 47.53 36.87
CA VAL A 621 5.55 47.29 37.83
C VAL A 621 5.06 47.55 39.25
N TYR A 622 4.44 48.71 39.49
CA TYR A 622 3.92 49.08 40.79
C TYR A 622 2.82 48.12 41.28
N LEU A 623 1.86 47.77 40.44
CA LEU A 623 0.79 46.84 40.79
C LEU A 623 1.35 45.45 41.13
N SER A 624 2.33 44.97 40.35
CA SER A 624 2.91 43.63 40.47
C SER A 624 3.99 43.51 41.55
N THR A 625 4.43 44.61 42.16
CA THR A 625 5.47 44.59 43.19
C THR A 625 5.06 45.17 44.53
N ILE A 626 4.14 46.15 44.56
CA ILE A 626 3.68 46.79 45.79
C ILE A 626 2.25 46.35 46.14
N VAL A 627 1.35 46.34 45.15
CA VAL A 627 -0.08 46.12 45.43
C VAL A 627 -0.39 44.63 45.62
N ARG A 628 -0.02 43.77 44.65
CA ARG A 628 -0.24 42.33 44.68
C ARG A 628 0.94 41.55 44.07
N PRO A 629 2.06 41.44 44.80
CA PRO A 629 3.22 40.70 44.33
C PRO A 629 2.91 39.21 44.19
N ASN A 630 3.09 38.66 42.98
CA ASN A 630 2.71 37.29 42.68
C ASN A 630 3.83 36.60 41.89
N ILE A 631 4.13 35.34 42.23
CA ILE A 631 5.12 34.51 41.52
C ILE A 631 4.82 34.37 40.03
N ASN A 632 3.54 34.41 39.65
CA ASN A 632 3.08 34.34 38.27
C ASN A 632 2.92 35.72 37.62
N SER A 633 3.38 36.80 38.28
CA SER A 633 3.37 38.15 37.69
C SER A 633 4.46 38.30 36.62
N LEU A 634 4.26 39.22 35.67
CA LEU A 634 5.22 39.48 34.61
C LEU A 634 6.56 39.93 35.16
N VAL A 635 6.52 40.74 36.22
CA VAL A 635 7.71 41.18 36.94
C VAL A 635 8.49 40.00 37.52
N SER A 636 7.81 39.11 38.26
CA SER A 636 8.47 37.94 38.85
C SER A 636 9.06 37.01 37.79
N ILE A 637 8.31 36.72 36.73
CA ILE A 637 8.77 35.87 35.63
C ILE A 637 10.02 36.49 34.97
N ILE A 638 9.98 37.76 34.61
CA ILE A 638 11.11 38.41 33.94
C ILE A 638 12.35 38.48 34.84
N LEU A 639 12.19 38.72 36.14
CA LEU A 639 13.31 38.80 37.08
C LEU A 639 13.96 37.44 37.36
N PHE A 640 13.17 36.39 37.48
CA PHE A 640 13.65 35.10 38.03
C PHE A 640 13.81 33.99 36.99
N GLU A 641 13.25 34.12 35.78
CA GLU A 641 13.50 33.16 34.72
C GLU A 641 14.91 33.30 34.12
N ASP A 642 15.69 32.23 34.17
CA ASP A 642 17.09 32.23 33.71
C ASP A 642 17.24 32.64 32.24
N CYS A 643 16.31 32.22 31.38
CA CYS A 643 16.34 32.54 29.95
C CYS A 643 16.12 34.03 29.65
N LEU A 644 15.62 34.82 30.62
CA LEU A 644 15.33 36.25 30.44
C LEU A 644 16.37 37.17 31.08
N LYS A 645 17.28 36.66 31.92
CA LYS A 645 18.26 37.49 32.67
C LYS A 645 19.12 38.40 31.79
N ASN A 646 19.41 37.99 30.57
CA ASN A 646 20.23 38.76 29.61
C ASN A 646 19.39 39.57 28.60
N SER A 647 18.07 39.54 28.72
CA SER A 647 17.17 40.23 27.80
C SER A 647 17.09 41.72 28.11
N ARG A 648 16.77 42.53 27.10
CA ARG A 648 16.57 43.98 27.27
C ARG A 648 15.46 44.30 28.28
N ILE A 649 14.35 43.56 28.26
CA ILE A 649 13.21 43.82 29.14
C ILE A 649 13.56 43.57 30.61
N HIS A 650 14.47 42.64 30.89
CA HIS A 650 14.97 42.40 32.24
C HIS A 650 15.75 43.62 32.76
N TYR A 651 16.61 44.19 31.91
CA TYR A 651 17.31 45.44 32.24
C TYR A 651 16.34 46.61 32.43
N ASP A 652 15.41 46.81 31.49
CA ASP A 652 14.42 47.90 31.56
C ASP A 652 13.55 47.78 32.82
N LEU A 653 13.16 46.56 33.20
CA LEU A 653 12.43 46.28 34.44
C LEU A 653 13.27 46.58 35.69
N LEU A 654 14.53 46.18 35.71
CA LEU A 654 15.43 46.47 36.84
C LEU A 654 15.59 47.97 37.04
N MET A 655 15.74 48.73 35.95
CA MET A 655 15.79 50.19 36.01
C MET A 655 14.49 50.77 36.56
N ALA A 656 13.33 50.33 36.08
CA ALA A 656 12.03 50.78 36.58
C ALA A 656 11.84 50.47 38.08
N LEU A 657 12.30 49.30 38.55
CA LEU A 657 12.26 48.92 39.96
C LEU A 657 13.24 49.74 40.82
N ALA A 658 14.44 50.04 40.31
CA ALA A 658 15.41 50.89 40.97
C ALA A 658 14.90 52.34 41.10
N ASP A 659 14.24 52.85 40.07
CA ASP A 659 13.59 54.15 40.06
C ASP A 659 12.42 54.18 41.05
N LEU A 660 11.59 53.13 41.09
CA LEU A 660 10.51 52.98 42.05
C LEU A 660 11.06 52.95 43.49
N TRP A 661 12.10 52.17 43.77
CA TRP A 661 12.77 52.15 45.07
C TRP A 661 13.24 53.55 45.47
N THR A 662 13.94 54.24 44.56
CA THR A 662 14.50 55.56 44.81
C THR A 662 13.40 56.60 45.03
N SER A 663 12.29 56.48 44.32
CA SER A 663 11.09 57.28 44.55
C SER A 663 10.51 57.04 45.95
N LEU A 664 10.39 55.79 46.39
CA LEU A 664 9.89 55.46 47.74
C LEU A 664 10.82 55.96 48.85
N GLU A 665 12.14 55.90 48.66
CA GLU A 665 13.12 56.45 49.62
C GLU A 665 13.06 57.99 49.70
N LYS A 666 12.99 58.69 48.56
CA LYS A 666 13.04 60.15 48.52
C LYS A 666 11.69 60.78 48.84
N ASN A 667 10.64 60.31 48.18
CA ASN A 667 9.29 60.88 48.25
C ASN A 667 8.51 60.31 49.44
N GLY A 668 8.88 59.12 49.90
CA GLY A 668 8.22 58.42 51.00
C GLY A 668 7.07 57.53 50.52
N VAL A 669 6.57 56.72 51.45
CA VAL A 669 5.52 55.72 51.17
C VAL A 669 4.14 56.29 51.51
N MET A 670 3.12 55.97 50.71
CA MET A 670 1.73 56.38 50.97
C MET A 670 1.03 55.42 51.95
N ALA A 671 -0.03 55.89 52.63
CA ALA A 671 -0.85 55.02 53.48
C ALA A 671 -1.52 53.86 52.71
N ALA A 672 -1.76 54.01 51.41
CA ALA A 672 -2.27 52.95 50.55
C ALA A 672 -1.24 51.81 50.40
N ASP A 673 0.04 52.15 50.15
CA ASP A 673 1.11 51.16 49.99
C ASP A 673 1.34 50.35 51.26
N ILE A 674 1.35 51.02 52.42
CA ILE A 674 1.49 50.37 53.73
C ILE A 674 0.32 49.40 53.98
N ARG A 675 -0.91 49.82 53.63
CA ARG A 675 -2.10 48.95 53.75
C ARG A 675 -1.99 47.74 52.82
N ASN A 676 -1.56 47.93 51.59
CA ASN A 676 -1.35 46.83 50.64
C ASN A 676 -0.34 45.82 51.21
N MET A 677 0.82 46.31 51.65
CA MET A 677 1.88 45.48 52.23
C MET A 677 1.45 44.75 53.51
N ARG A 678 0.71 45.42 54.41
CA ARG A 678 0.12 44.76 55.60
C ARG A 678 -0.85 43.64 55.22
N ASN A 679 -1.64 43.85 54.18
CA ASN A 679 -2.67 42.93 53.71
C ASN A 679 -2.14 41.83 52.79
N HIS A 680 -0.85 41.83 52.43
CA HIS A 680 -0.25 40.75 51.67
C HIS A 680 -0.42 39.41 52.41
N SER A 681 -0.91 38.42 51.68
CA SER A 681 -0.90 37.02 52.06
C SER A 681 0.54 36.52 52.29
N PRO A 682 0.73 35.37 52.97
CA PRO A 682 2.06 34.81 53.17
C PRO A 682 2.88 34.65 51.88
N ASN A 683 2.24 34.22 50.78
CA ASN A 683 2.90 34.04 49.49
C ASN A 683 3.27 35.38 48.84
N GLU A 684 2.38 36.36 48.90
CA GLU A 684 2.67 37.72 48.40
C GLU A 684 3.85 38.35 49.15
N ARG A 685 3.95 38.15 50.48
CA ARG A 685 5.09 38.64 51.28
C ARG A 685 6.40 37.97 50.89
N ILE A 686 6.40 36.66 50.64
CA ILE A 686 7.60 35.95 50.14
C ILE A 686 8.04 36.56 48.82
N GLN A 687 7.11 36.71 47.87
CA GLN A 687 7.41 37.25 46.56
C GLN A 687 7.91 38.71 46.62
N PHE A 688 7.29 39.52 47.47
CA PHE A 688 7.71 40.89 47.75
C PHE A 688 9.18 40.92 48.20
N ARG A 689 9.54 40.09 49.18
CA ARG A 689 10.92 39.99 49.67
C ARG A 689 11.88 39.58 48.60
N GLU A 690 11.56 38.55 47.83
CA GLU A 690 12.44 38.05 46.77
C GLU A 690 12.73 39.12 45.72
N ILE A 691 11.69 39.80 45.22
CA ILE A 691 11.83 40.88 44.23
C ILE A 691 12.75 41.96 44.77
N TRP A 692 12.45 42.47 45.96
CA TRP A 692 13.17 43.62 46.49
C TRP A 692 14.54 43.27 47.06
N GLN A 693 14.76 42.04 47.52
CA GLN A 693 16.10 41.55 47.86
C GLN A 693 16.98 41.41 46.62
N TYR A 694 16.40 40.97 45.49
CA TYR A 694 17.10 40.92 44.21
C TYR A 694 17.52 42.31 43.76
N VAL A 695 16.58 43.27 43.73
CA VAL A 695 16.86 44.68 43.40
C VAL A 695 17.91 45.28 44.36
N ARG A 696 17.78 45.04 45.67
CA ARG A 696 18.75 45.50 46.68
C ARG A 696 20.17 45.03 46.36
N THR A 697 20.31 43.77 45.97
CA THR A 697 21.62 43.15 45.69
C THR A 697 22.26 43.79 44.47
N ILE A 698 21.48 44.05 43.42
CA ILE A 698 21.93 44.66 42.18
C ILE A 698 22.28 46.14 42.39
N GLU A 699 21.38 46.89 43.02
CA GLU A 699 21.53 48.33 43.29
C GLU A 699 22.44 48.63 44.50
N LYS A 700 22.96 47.59 45.17
CA LYS A 700 23.82 47.68 46.36
C LYS A 700 23.22 48.56 47.46
N LYS A 701 21.90 48.48 47.65
CA LYS A 701 21.18 49.24 48.68
C LYS A 701 21.53 48.71 50.08
N LYS A 702 21.75 49.61 51.03
CA LYS A 702 22.20 49.28 52.39
C LYS A 702 21.08 48.66 53.24
N SER A 703 19.89 49.24 53.18
CA SER A 703 18.70 48.83 53.93
C SER A 703 17.78 47.94 53.10
N GLU A 704 16.92 47.19 53.79
CA GLU A 704 15.86 46.41 53.15
C GLU A 704 14.63 47.29 52.90
N ILE A 705 13.91 47.06 51.80
CA ILE A 705 12.68 47.81 51.52
C ILE A 705 11.64 47.57 52.63
N GLU A 706 11.63 46.38 53.24
CA GLU A 706 10.72 46.08 54.36
C GLU A 706 11.02 46.97 55.57
N GLU A 707 12.29 47.28 55.84
CA GLU A 707 12.65 48.22 56.90
C GLU A 707 12.11 49.62 56.59
N LEU A 708 12.18 50.06 55.33
CA LEU A 708 11.61 51.33 54.88
C LEU A 708 10.10 51.38 55.16
N PHE A 709 9.36 50.35 54.74
CA PHE A 709 7.93 50.26 54.98
C PHE A 709 7.59 50.14 56.47
N ASN A 710 8.34 49.35 57.24
CA ASN A 710 8.14 49.19 58.68
C ASN A 710 8.39 50.51 59.42
N ASN A 711 9.40 51.29 59.02
CA ASN A 711 9.68 52.60 59.60
C ASN A 711 8.53 53.58 59.33
N TYR A 712 8.04 53.65 58.09
CA TYR A 712 6.87 54.48 57.77
C TYR A 712 5.59 53.97 58.43
N ASP A 713 5.46 52.66 58.64
CA ASP A 713 4.32 52.08 59.34
C ASP A 713 4.31 52.43 60.83
N GLN A 714 5.49 52.40 61.48
CA GLN A 714 5.65 52.88 62.85
C GLN A 714 5.35 54.38 62.94
N GLU A 715 5.82 55.18 61.99
CA GLU A 715 5.54 56.61 61.94
C GLU A 715 4.04 56.90 61.75
N MET A 716 3.39 56.19 60.83
CA MET A 716 1.95 56.26 60.62
C MET A 716 1.20 55.85 61.88
N THR A 717 1.61 54.76 62.52
CA THR A 717 1.01 54.26 63.77
C THR A 717 1.20 55.25 64.91
N LYS A 718 2.36 55.91 65.04
CA LYS A 718 2.60 57.00 66.00
C LYS A 718 1.64 58.17 65.76
N LYS A 719 1.51 58.63 64.51
CA LYS A 719 0.58 59.73 64.13
C LYS A 719 -0.87 59.34 64.39
N MET A 720 -1.28 58.11 64.08
CA MET A 720 -2.62 57.59 64.34
C MET A 720 -2.90 57.39 65.84
N ASN A 721 -1.92 56.97 66.63
CA ASN A 721 -2.04 56.87 68.08
C ASN A 721 -2.19 58.24 68.73
N ILE A 722 -1.42 59.24 68.27
CA ILE A 722 -1.57 60.63 68.71
C ILE A 722 -2.98 61.14 68.38
N LYS A 723 -3.46 60.91 67.15
CA LYS A 723 -4.83 61.22 66.77
C LYS A 723 -5.83 60.57 67.73
N HIS A 724 -5.72 59.26 67.94
CA HIS A 724 -6.66 58.52 68.78
C HIS A 724 -6.67 59.02 70.22
N LYS A 725 -5.50 59.25 70.82
CA LYS A 725 -5.36 59.79 72.18
C LYS A 725 -6.02 61.15 72.32
N ILE A 726 -5.74 62.06 71.39
CA ILE A 726 -6.33 63.41 71.42
C ILE A 726 -7.84 63.33 71.16
N GLN A 727 -8.27 62.55 70.17
CA GLN A 727 -9.69 62.37 69.85
C GLN A 727 -10.46 61.82 71.04
N LEU A 728 -9.97 60.77 71.70
CA LEU A 728 -10.59 60.19 72.90
C LEU A 728 -10.70 61.22 74.03
N CYS A 729 -9.65 62.01 74.25
CA CYS A 729 -9.64 63.06 75.26
C CYS A 729 -10.66 64.17 74.93
N LEU A 730 -10.71 64.63 73.68
CA LEU A 730 -11.67 65.63 73.22
C LEU A 730 -13.10 65.13 73.39
N GLU A 731 -13.39 63.89 72.99
CA GLU A 731 -14.72 63.28 73.05
C GLU A 731 -15.15 62.91 74.48
N THR A 732 -14.22 62.66 75.39
CA THR A 732 -14.54 62.27 76.78
C THR A 732 -14.67 63.49 77.69
N TYR A 733 -13.77 64.46 77.55
CA TYR A 733 -13.63 65.56 78.52
C TYR A 733 -14.00 66.93 77.95
N CYS A 734 -13.92 67.12 76.63
CA CYS A 734 -13.96 68.46 76.02
C CYS A 734 -15.15 68.67 75.08
N LYS A 735 -16.17 67.79 75.12
CA LYS A 735 -17.36 67.88 74.23
C LYS A 735 -18.12 69.20 74.27
N GLN A 736 -18.05 69.93 75.39
CA GLN A 736 -18.72 71.23 75.57
C GLN A 736 -17.75 72.42 75.44
N ALA A 737 -16.48 72.17 75.09
CA ALA A 737 -15.48 73.24 74.96
C ALA A 737 -15.71 74.03 73.67
N ASN A 738 -15.56 75.36 73.74
CA ASN A 738 -15.80 76.27 72.61
C ASN A 738 -14.85 76.06 71.41
N ASP A 739 -13.71 75.40 71.63
CA ASP A 739 -12.67 75.10 70.65
C ASP A 739 -12.66 73.64 70.18
N PHE A 740 -13.63 72.82 70.61
CA PHE A 740 -13.75 71.40 70.23
C PHE A 740 -13.75 71.21 68.70
N ASP A 741 -14.60 71.94 67.98
CA ASP A 741 -14.74 71.80 66.51
C ASP A 741 -13.45 72.17 65.78
N LYS A 742 -12.69 73.16 66.29
CA LYS A 742 -11.39 73.55 65.72
C LYS A 742 -10.41 72.36 65.77
N TYR A 743 -10.29 71.71 66.93
CA TYR A 743 -9.36 70.59 67.10
C TYR A 743 -9.83 69.31 66.40
N GLN A 744 -11.13 69.05 66.38
CA GLN A 744 -11.69 67.93 65.61
C GLN A 744 -11.41 68.11 64.11
N ASN A 745 -11.56 69.32 63.56
CA ASN A 745 -11.22 69.61 62.17
C ASN A 745 -9.73 69.45 61.87
N LEU A 746 -8.83 69.77 62.81
CA LEU A 746 -7.39 69.53 62.65
C LEU A 746 -7.08 68.02 62.58
N LEU A 747 -7.75 67.19 63.40
CA LEU A 747 -7.62 65.73 63.35
C LEU A 747 -8.18 65.13 62.04
N ILE A 748 -9.29 65.65 61.54
CA ILE A 748 -9.86 65.26 60.23
C ILE A 748 -8.89 65.61 59.10
N LYS A 749 -8.40 66.85 59.06
CA LYS A 749 -7.42 67.30 58.07
C LYS A 749 -6.14 66.46 58.10
N MET A 750 -5.62 66.15 59.29
CA MET A 750 -4.47 65.27 59.44
C MET A 750 -4.73 63.87 58.89
N THR A 751 -5.94 63.31 59.12
CA THR A 751 -6.33 62.00 58.57
C THR A 751 -6.39 62.02 57.05
N GLN A 752 -7.02 63.05 56.47
CA GLN A 752 -7.09 63.23 55.01
C GLN A 752 -5.71 63.42 54.39
N GLN A 753 -4.79 64.10 55.08
CA GLN A 753 -3.40 64.25 54.64
C GLN A 753 -2.65 62.92 54.71
N LEU A 754 -2.81 62.12 55.77
CA LEU A 754 -2.24 60.77 55.86
C LEU A 754 -2.72 59.85 54.73
N GLU A 755 -3.96 60.02 54.26
CA GLU A 755 -4.50 59.23 53.16
C GLU A 755 -4.02 59.68 51.77
N LYS A 756 -3.66 60.95 51.58
CA LYS A 756 -3.37 61.55 50.27
C LYS A 756 -1.91 61.92 50.04
N MET A 757 -1.08 61.93 51.07
CA MET A 757 0.31 62.36 51.00
C MET A 757 1.25 61.31 51.62
N PRO A 758 2.54 61.30 51.25
CA PRO A 758 3.52 60.39 51.84
C PRO A 758 3.61 60.60 53.36
N ILE A 759 3.72 59.52 54.13
CA ILE A 759 3.60 59.57 55.60
C ILE A 759 4.55 60.61 56.22
N GLN A 760 5.81 60.66 55.80
CA GLN A 760 6.82 61.61 56.29
C GLN A 760 6.45 63.08 56.11
N SER A 761 5.73 63.40 55.03
CA SER A 761 5.36 64.78 54.70
C SER A 761 4.26 65.33 55.61
N VAL A 762 3.46 64.44 56.21
CA VAL A 762 2.35 64.83 57.08
C VAL A 762 2.87 65.22 58.45
N LYS A 763 2.95 66.52 58.72
CA LYS A 763 3.32 67.03 60.04
C LYS A 763 2.11 67.02 60.97
N ILE A 764 2.33 66.61 62.22
CA ILE A 764 1.32 66.80 63.27
C ILE A 764 1.21 68.31 63.50
N PRO A 765 0.02 68.93 63.38
CA PRO A 765 -0.18 70.33 63.69
C PRO A 765 0.40 70.67 65.06
N ASN A 766 1.18 71.76 65.15
CA ASN A 766 1.87 72.16 66.38
C ASN A 766 0.89 72.34 67.56
N GLU A 767 -0.34 72.74 67.25
CA GLU A 767 -1.40 72.85 68.24
C GLU A 767 -1.74 71.48 68.82
N LEU A 768 -1.85 70.42 68.01
CA LEU A 768 -2.13 69.06 68.48
C LEU A 768 -0.96 68.47 69.28
N VAL A 769 0.29 68.79 68.91
CA VAL A 769 1.50 68.31 69.63
C VAL A 769 1.46 68.70 71.11
N ARG A 770 1.04 69.93 71.43
CA ARG A 770 0.95 70.44 72.82
C ARG A 770 -0.03 69.64 73.69
N PHE A 771 -1.03 69.01 73.07
CA PHE A 771 -2.06 68.27 73.79
C PHE A 771 -1.74 66.78 73.98
N VAL A 772 -0.67 66.26 73.36
CA VAL A 772 -0.37 64.82 73.43
C VAL A 772 -0.15 64.35 74.87
N THR A 773 0.72 65.04 75.61
CA THR A 773 1.06 64.68 77.00
C THR A 773 -0.16 64.81 77.92
N ILE A 774 -0.98 65.84 77.70
CA ILE A 774 -2.21 66.09 78.49
C ILE A 774 -3.25 65.01 78.19
N ALA A 775 -3.46 64.68 76.92
CA ALA A 775 -4.38 63.62 76.51
C ALA A 775 -3.95 62.26 77.07
N GLU A 776 -2.65 61.96 77.12
CA GLU A 776 -2.13 60.74 77.75
C GLU A 776 -2.47 60.68 79.25
N GLN A 777 -2.18 61.73 80.00
CA GLN A 777 -2.48 61.80 81.43
C GLN A 777 -3.99 61.67 81.68
N LEU A 778 -4.83 62.43 80.97
CA LEU A 778 -6.28 62.41 81.15
C LEU A 778 -6.93 61.08 80.74
N ASN A 779 -6.43 60.43 79.70
CA ASN A 779 -6.95 59.14 79.27
C ASN A 779 -6.65 58.02 80.29
N THR A 780 -5.51 58.06 81.01
CA THR A 780 -5.26 57.09 82.11
C THR A 780 -6.26 57.22 83.26
N LEU A 781 -6.73 58.43 83.52
CA LEU A 781 -7.75 58.70 84.55
C LEU A 781 -9.13 58.17 84.16
N GLN A 782 -9.40 57.97 82.86
CA GLN A 782 -10.69 57.45 82.38
C GLN A 782 -11.01 56.07 82.96
N MET A 783 -9.98 55.24 83.21
CA MET A 783 -10.12 53.89 83.76
C MET A 783 -10.12 53.85 85.29
N SER A 784 -9.89 54.98 85.96
CA SER A 784 -9.92 55.06 87.42
C SER A 784 -11.35 55.03 87.95
N VAL A 785 -11.67 54.05 88.79
CA VAL A 785 -12.99 53.91 89.44
C VAL A 785 -13.37 55.17 90.21
N THR A 786 -12.39 55.80 90.87
CA THR A 786 -12.57 57.05 91.62
C THR A 786 -12.96 58.20 90.69
N TRP A 787 -12.29 58.33 89.56
CA TRP A 787 -12.57 59.37 88.57
C TRP A 787 -13.91 59.14 87.87
N GLN A 788 -14.22 57.89 87.49
CA GLN A 788 -15.52 57.52 86.92
C GLN A 788 -16.67 57.84 87.87
N ASN A 789 -16.50 57.66 89.18
CA ASN A 789 -17.49 58.00 90.19
C ASN A 789 -17.67 59.52 90.35
N VAL A 790 -16.59 60.30 90.29
CA VAL A 790 -16.64 61.78 90.27
C VAL A 790 -17.35 62.27 89.01
N PHE A 791 -17.00 61.72 87.84
CA PHE A 791 -17.58 62.11 86.56
C PHE A 791 -19.08 61.73 86.47
N LYS A 792 -19.46 60.53 86.93
CA LYS A 792 -20.87 60.11 87.04
C LYS A 792 -21.68 61.03 87.96
N ARG A 793 -21.12 61.42 89.11
CA ARG A 793 -21.76 62.37 90.04
C ARG A 793 -21.91 63.77 89.44
N ARG A 794 -20.95 64.21 88.62
CA ARG A 794 -21.01 65.51 87.91
C ARG A 794 -22.07 65.50 86.79
N LYS A 795 -22.09 64.43 85.98
CA LYS A 795 -23.08 64.22 84.92
C LYS A 795 -24.52 64.12 85.45
N GLN A 796 -24.69 63.64 86.69
CA GLN A 796 -25.97 63.62 87.40
C GLN A 796 -26.37 64.98 88.01
N ARG A 797 -25.47 65.97 88.07
CA ARG A 797 -25.68 67.28 88.73
C ARG A 797 -25.77 68.47 87.77
N GLU A 798 -25.57 68.30 86.47
CA GLU A 798 -25.62 69.41 85.52
C GLU A 798 -27.05 69.75 85.07
N LYS A 799 -27.60 70.85 85.62
CA LYS A 799 -28.39 71.81 84.82
C LYS A 799 -27.42 72.54 83.88
N PRO A 800 -27.84 72.92 82.66
CA PRO A 800 -26.92 73.44 81.64
C PRO A 800 -26.43 74.84 82.02
N LEU A 801 -25.18 74.95 82.44
CA LEU A 801 -24.48 76.22 82.57
C LEU A 801 -23.98 76.64 81.18
N LYS A 802 -24.77 77.48 80.51
CA LYS A 802 -24.28 78.34 79.41
C LYS A 802 -23.41 79.43 80.02
N SER A 803 -22.09 79.26 80.00
CA SER A 803 -21.13 80.35 79.77
C SER A 803 -19.70 79.87 80.03
N THR A 804 -18.86 79.99 79.00
CA THR A 804 -17.41 80.16 79.11
C THR A 804 -16.68 79.13 79.97
N VAL A 805 -16.74 77.87 79.56
CA VAL A 805 -15.64 76.94 79.80
C VAL A 805 -14.90 76.84 78.47
N LYS A 806 -13.89 77.71 78.28
CA LYS A 806 -12.71 77.35 77.47
C LYS A 806 -12.21 76.01 78.00
N CYS A 807 -11.44 75.24 77.25
CA CYS A 807 -10.85 73.99 77.75
C CYS A 807 -9.90 74.25 78.98
N CYS A 808 -10.46 74.61 80.14
CA CYS A 808 -9.78 75.16 81.32
C CYS A 808 -9.06 74.09 82.13
N ILE A 809 -9.16 72.82 81.72
CA ILE A 809 -8.25 71.77 82.19
C ILE A 809 -6.84 71.97 81.56
N ILE A 810 -6.70 72.76 80.50
CA ILE A 810 -5.46 72.87 79.72
C ILE A 810 -4.76 74.24 79.85
N GLU A 811 -5.42 75.30 80.32
CA GLU A 811 -4.75 76.56 80.66
C GLU A 811 -4.27 76.59 82.14
N ASN A 812 -4.71 75.67 83.00
CA ASN A 812 -4.36 75.61 84.43
C ASN A 812 -3.53 74.37 84.85
N LEU A 813 -3.07 73.57 83.88
CA LEU A 813 -2.03 72.53 84.01
C LEU A 813 -0.90 72.90 83.04
#